data_AF-A0A958DKU4-F1
#
_entry.id   AF-A0A958DKU4-F1
#
_cell.length_a   1.000
_cell.length_b   1.000
_cell.length_c   1.000
_cell.angle_alpha   90.00
_cell.angle_beta   90.00
_cell.angle_gamma   90.00
#
_symmetry.space_group_name_H-M   'P 1'
#
loop_
_entity.id
_entity.type
_entity.pdbx_description
1 polymer ?
#
loop_
_entity_poly.entity_id
_entity_poly.type
_entity_poly.pdbx_seq_one_letter_code
_entity_poly.pdbx_strand_id
1 'polypeptide(L)'
;GYDNIYKLAKEMGVPVVATNDVHYLEKGHHDSHDVLICINSGKTVNDPKRMRYGTTELYLKNIDEMFKIFPDKTDALERTLEIAEKINLDIELGVHKLPQFPLPEEDQALTLDDYLEKLSFQGAKRHYGELNDALVERLKYEVAVIRKTGFAGYFLIVQDFINYARSQGIPVGLGRGSAAGSLVAYALGITNVDPIRYDLLFERFLNPERVTMPDIDIDFCFERREEVIEYVRRKYGEANVAQIITFGTMASKGVIKDVARVLEIDYADADRISKAIPVHQGKPLKLEEAFKAIPELVEIAKNGNPRYQELIRHAKVLEGLSRHASVHAAGIIIAPDDITNFVPLYQTEDQNKNKVVTTQFTMGGCEEIGLLKMDFLGLRTLTVISKCVEMVAKSGTAIDIDKIPLDDPATYEIFCDGNTVGIFQFESKGMQEYLRKLQPNRIEDLIAMNALYRPGPMENIDTYIDRKFGRQPIEYLHPLLAPILKETYGIIVYQEQVMRIAADLGGFSLGKADILRRAMGKKKKDIMARMEVEFIEGCAKKNIDKKTAKAIYELIFKFASYGFNKSHSAAYSILAYQTAYLKRHHPAEFMAATLTSEINDPKRIIVLIEACKKMGLEVVPPDINYSGAQFEVPEPGKISFGLTAIKGVGKGAIQNILEARARCEPFSDLYKFLQEVDLRAVNKKVLEALIQAGALDSVEG
;
A
#
# COMPACT_ATOMS: atom_id res chain seq x y z
N GLY A 1 -32.97 -40.57 -16.05
CA GLY A 1 -33.67 -40.33 -14.77
C GLY A 1 -32.77 -40.74 -13.63
N TYR A 2 -33.05 -40.27 -12.42
CA TYR A 2 -32.30 -40.63 -11.21
C TYR A 2 -32.47 -42.13 -10.81
N ASP A 3 -33.36 -42.89 -11.45
CA ASP A 3 -33.58 -44.32 -11.17
C ASP A 3 -32.31 -45.18 -11.30
N ASN A 4 -31.44 -44.87 -12.26
CA ASN A 4 -30.16 -45.57 -12.43
C ASN A 4 -29.21 -45.31 -11.24
N ILE A 5 -29.27 -44.11 -10.65
CA ILE A 5 -28.50 -43.75 -9.46
C ILE A 5 -29.02 -44.55 -8.25
N TYR A 6 -30.35 -44.64 -8.08
CA TYR A 6 -30.94 -45.44 -7.01
C TYR A 6 -30.67 -46.94 -7.17
N LYS A 7 -30.67 -47.46 -8.40
CA LYS A 7 -30.28 -48.86 -8.69
C LYS A 7 -28.83 -49.11 -8.26
N LEU A 8 -27.91 -48.25 -8.70
CA LEU A 8 -26.50 -48.35 -8.34
C LEU A 8 -26.28 -48.21 -6.83
N ALA A 9 -26.95 -47.25 -6.19
CA ALA A 9 -26.88 -47.05 -4.75
C ALA A 9 -27.32 -48.30 -3.97
N LYS A 10 -28.39 -48.96 -4.42
CA LYS A 10 -28.86 -50.23 -3.85
C LYS A 10 -27.87 -51.38 -4.05
N GLU A 11 -27.28 -51.50 -5.25
CA GLU A 11 -26.27 -52.52 -5.55
C GLU A 11 -24.99 -52.34 -4.73
N MET A 12 -24.59 -51.09 -4.49
CA MET A 12 -23.37 -50.73 -3.74
C MET A 12 -23.58 -50.59 -2.23
N GLY A 13 -24.84 -50.60 -1.76
CA GLY A 13 -25.16 -50.42 -0.34
C GLY A 13 -24.87 -49.01 0.19
N VAL A 14 -24.96 -47.98 -0.66
CA VAL A 14 -24.67 -46.58 -0.27
C VAL A 14 -25.93 -45.71 -0.32
N PRO A 15 -26.06 -44.68 0.55
CA PRO A 15 -27.21 -43.78 0.54
C PRO A 15 -27.16 -42.77 -0.62
N VAL A 16 -28.33 -42.25 -1.01
CA VAL A 16 -28.48 -41.16 -1.99
C VAL A 16 -28.85 -39.87 -1.28
N VAL A 17 -28.22 -38.76 -1.66
CA VAL A 17 -28.52 -37.41 -1.17
C VAL A 17 -28.93 -36.51 -2.34
N ALA A 18 -29.89 -35.60 -2.11
CA ALA A 18 -30.35 -34.63 -3.10
C ALA A 18 -29.65 -33.27 -2.94
N THR A 19 -29.22 -32.68 -4.06
CA THR A 19 -28.63 -31.33 -4.15
C THR A 19 -29.12 -30.63 -5.42
N ASN A 20 -29.10 -29.29 -5.47
CA ASN A 20 -29.54 -28.52 -6.65
C ASN A 20 -28.39 -27.95 -7.50
N ASP A 21 -27.12 -28.26 -7.18
CA ASP A 21 -25.94 -27.75 -7.90
C ASP A 21 -25.98 -26.21 -8.11
N VAL A 22 -26.12 -25.49 -7.01
CA VAL A 22 -26.44 -24.06 -7.01
C VAL A 22 -25.28 -23.23 -7.54
N HIS A 23 -25.55 -22.41 -8.56
CA HIS A 23 -24.57 -21.50 -9.18
C HIS A 23 -24.94 -20.01 -9.02
N TYR A 24 -26.19 -19.70 -8.70
CA TYR A 24 -26.67 -18.33 -8.50
C TYR A 24 -27.78 -18.27 -7.45
N LEU A 25 -28.03 -17.10 -6.87
CA LEU A 25 -28.96 -16.99 -5.74
C LEU A 25 -30.44 -17.10 -6.16
N GLU A 26 -30.86 -16.31 -7.16
CA GLU A 26 -32.26 -16.19 -7.57
C GLU A 26 -32.49 -16.71 -8.98
N LYS A 27 -33.70 -17.23 -9.26
CA LYS A 27 -34.06 -17.74 -10.59
C LYS A 27 -33.82 -16.71 -11.72
N GLY A 28 -34.07 -15.43 -11.45
CA GLY A 28 -33.85 -14.34 -12.40
C GLY A 28 -32.38 -14.03 -12.74
N HIS A 29 -31.42 -14.58 -11.98
CA HIS A 29 -29.99 -14.37 -12.21
C HIS A 29 -29.42 -15.29 -13.31
N HIS A 30 -30.21 -16.22 -13.87
CA HIS A 30 -29.75 -17.13 -14.93
C HIS A 30 -29.09 -16.39 -16.11
N ASP A 31 -29.76 -15.37 -16.65
CA ASP A 31 -29.23 -14.64 -17.81
C ASP A 31 -27.91 -13.91 -17.47
N SER A 32 -27.80 -13.36 -16.26
CA SER A 32 -26.56 -12.72 -15.80
C SER A 32 -25.43 -13.72 -15.58
N HIS A 33 -25.75 -14.91 -15.06
CA HIS A 33 -24.78 -16.02 -14.94
C HIS A 33 -24.31 -16.49 -16.32
N ASP A 34 -25.19 -16.55 -17.32
CA ASP A 34 -24.84 -16.87 -18.70
C ASP A 34 -23.91 -15.82 -19.33
N VAL A 35 -24.17 -14.54 -19.09
CA VAL A 35 -23.27 -13.43 -19.45
C VAL A 35 -21.90 -13.58 -18.75
N LEU A 36 -21.87 -13.96 -17.47
CA LEU A 36 -20.62 -14.18 -16.75
C LEU A 36 -19.77 -15.30 -17.38
N ILE A 37 -20.39 -16.40 -17.81
CA ILE A 37 -19.69 -17.49 -18.53
C ILE A 37 -19.10 -16.98 -19.85
N CYS A 38 -19.85 -16.15 -20.59
CA CYS A 38 -19.38 -15.54 -21.82
C CYS A 38 -18.18 -14.60 -21.58
N ILE A 39 -18.22 -13.80 -20.50
CA ILE A 39 -17.11 -12.92 -20.10
C ILE A 39 -15.84 -13.75 -19.84
N ASN A 40 -15.96 -14.85 -19.09
CA ASN A 40 -14.84 -15.71 -18.70
C ASN A 40 -14.29 -16.52 -19.88
N SER A 41 -15.14 -16.99 -20.78
CA SER A 41 -14.73 -17.74 -21.99
C SER A 41 -14.28 -16.84 -23.14
N GLY A 42 -14.42 -15.52 -23.03
CA GLY A 42 -14.08 -14.57 -24.08
C GLY A 42 -14.99 -14.68 -25.31
N LYS A 43 -16.23 -15.16 -25.12
CA LYS A 43 -17.23 -15.35 -26.17
C LYS A 43 -18.36 -14.32 -26.05
N THR A 44 -19.11 -14.09 -27.13
CA THR A 44 -20.31 -13.24 -27.12
C THR A 44 -21.56 -14.09 -26.87
N VAL A 45 -22.66 -13.45 -26.44
CA VAL A 45 -23.93 -14.16 -26.19
C VAL A 45 -24.51 -14.81 -27.45
N ASN A 46 -24.09 -14.32 -28.63
CA ASN A 46 -24.51 -14.80 -29.94
C ASN A 46 -23.60 -15.90 -30.52
N ASP A 47 -22.45 -16.21 -29.89
CA ASP A 47 -21.56 -17.27 -30.37
C ASP A 47 -22.23 -18.66 -30.18
N PRO A 48 -22.50 -19.42 -31.27
CA PRO A 48 -23.17 -20.71 -31.18
C PRO A 48 -22.32 -21.80 -30.51
N LYS A 49 -21.00 -21.59 -30.38
CA LYS A 49 -20.06 -22.51 -29.73
C LYS A 49 -19.77 -22.14 -28.28
N ARG A 50 -20.48 -21.16 -27.70
CA ARG A 50 -20.28 -20.76 -26.31
C ARG A 50 -20.76 -21.85 -25.35
N MET A 51 -20.12 -21.90 -24.18
CA MET A 51 -20.61 -22.71 -23.07
C MET A 51 -21.91 -22.09 -22.55
N ARG A 52 -22.95 -22.92 -22.40
CA ARG A 52 -24.24 -22.53 -21.82
C ARG A 52 -24.80 -23.72 -21.06
N TYR A 53 -25.38 -23.46 -19.89
CA TYR A 53 -26.16 -24.47 -19.18
C TYR A 53 -27.52 -24.65 -19.87
N GLY A 54 -27.91 -25.90 -20.13
CA GLY A 54 -29.21 -26.24 -20.73
C GLY A 54 -30.41 -26.07 -19.79
N THR A 55 -30.24 -25.43 -18.63
CA THR A 55 -31.26 -25.27 -17.60
C THR A 55 -31.16 -23.89 -16.93
N THR A 56 -32.31 -23.38 -16.48
CA THR A 56 -32.45 -22.15 -15.68
C THR A 56 -32.60 -22.42 -14.18
N GLU A 57 -32.52 -23.70 -13.77
CA GLU A 57 -32.95 -24.17 -12.46
C GLU A 57 -31.83 -24.31 -11.41
N LEU A 58 -30.62 -23.79 -11.68
CA LEU A 58 -29.43 -23.86 -10.81
C LEU A 58 -29.37 -22.72 -9.77
N TYR A 59 -30.54 -22.25 -9.31
CA TYR A 59 -30.61 -21.24 -8.25
C TYR A 59 -30.73 -21.86 -6.86
N LEU A 60 -30.59 -21.06 -5.79
CA LEU A 60 -30.83 -21.52 -4.43
C LEU A 60 -32.34 -21.68 -4.21
N LYS A 61 -32.84 -22.89 -4.46
CA LYS A 61 -34.25 -23.25 -4.26
C LYS A 61 -34.62 -23.29 -2.79
N ASN A 62 -35.86 -22.94 -2.50
CA ASN A 62 -36.44 -23.17 -1.18
C ASN A 62 -36.84 -24.65 -1.01
N ILE A 63 -37.22 -24.99 0.23
CA ILE A 63 -37.58 -26.35 0.62
C ILE A 63 -38.73 -26.89 -0.24
N ASP A 64 -39.83 -26.14 -0.39
CA ASP A 64 -41.01 -26.56 -1.15
C ASP A 64 -40.70 -26.85 -2.62
N GLU A 65 -39.83 -26.04 -3.24
CA GLU A 65 -39.37 -26.27 -4.61
C GLU A 65 -38.56 -27.57 -4.72
N MET A 66 -37.72 -27.88 -3.74
CA MET A 66 -36.96 -29.13 -3.71
C MET A 66 -37.86 -30.36 -3.52
N PHE A 67 -38.87 -30.29 -2.64
CA PHE A 67 -39.85 -31.37 -2.47
C PHE A 67 -40.69 -31.61 -3.72
N LYS A 68 -41.03 -30.56 -4.48
CA LYS A 68 -41.72 -30.70 -5.77
C LYS A 68 -40.89 -31.43 -6.83
N ILE A 69 -39.56 -31.33 -6.77
CA ILE A 69 -38.65 -32.01 -7.70
C ILE A 69 -38.48 -33.50 -7.32
N PHE A 70 -38.57 -33.82 -6.03
CA PHE A 70 -38.37 -35.16 -5.47
C PHE A 70 -39.59 -35.66 -4.67
N PRO A 71 -40.80 -35.75 -5.28
CA PRO A 71 -42.05 -35.99 -4.54
C PRO A 71 -42.08 -37.33 -3.78
N ASP A 72 -41.49 -38.39 -4.35
CA ASP A 72 -41.49 -39.75 -3.78
C ASP A 72 -40.14 -40.16 -3.17
N LYS A 73 -39.23 -39.20 -2.97
CA LYS A 73 -37.83 -39.41 -2.57
C LYS A 73 -37.42 -38.47 -1.43
N THR A 74 -38.31 -38.32 -0.45
CA THR A 74 -38.11 -37.44 0.71
C THR A 74 -36.89 -37.86 1.54
N ASP A 75 -36.57 -39.16 1.55
CA ASP A 75 -35.41 -39.72 2.23
C ASP A 75 -34.07 -39.13 1.73
N ALA A 76 -33.96 -38.81 0.44
CA ALA A 76 -32.76 -38.17 -0.10
C ALA A 76 -32.63 -36.68 0.28
N LEU A 77 -33.74 -36.01 0.55
CA LEU A 77 -33.77 -34.63 1.04
C LEU A 77 -33.46 -34.58 2.54
N GLU A 78 -34.06 -35.46 3.34
CA GLU A 78 -33.85 -35.53 4.80
C GLU A 78 -32.39 -35.84 5.15
N ARG A 79 -31.70 -36.68 4.35
CA ARG A 79 -30.28 -36.98 4.52
C ARG A 79 -29.36 -35.77 4.43
N THR A 80 -29.79 -34.66 3.82
CA THR A 80 -29.00 -33.42 3.83
C THR A 80 -28.82 -32.89 5.26
N LEU A 81 -29.84 -33.04 6.12
CA LEU A 81 -29.77 -32.69 7.54
C LEU A 81 -28.88 -33.66 8.31
N GLU A 82 -29.01 -34.97 8.06
CA GLU A 82 -28.14 -35.99 8.68
C GLU A 82 -26.66 -35.72 8.40
N ILE A 83 -26.32 -35.34 7.15
CA ILE A 83 -24.96 -34.97 6.78
C ILE A 83 -24.53 -33.68 7.50
N ALA A 84 -25.38 -32.65 7.50
CA ALA A 84 -25.10 -31.39 8.16
C ALA A 84 -24.86 -31.57 9.67
N GLU A 85 -25.66 -32.40 10.34
CA GLU A 85 -25.54 -32.72 11.77
C GLU A 85 -24.25 -33.48 12.12
N LYS A 86 -23.68 -34.23 11.16
CA LYS A 86 -22.39 -34.94 11.35
C LYS A 86 -21.18 -34.06 11.15
N ILE A 87 -21.33 -32.87 10.56
CA ILE A 87 -20.22 -31.96 10.30
C ILE A 87 -20.05 -31.04 11.51
N ASN A 88 -18.99 -31.28 12.28
CA ASN A 88 -18.57 -30.39 13.36
C ASN A 88 -17.16 -29.84 13.04
N LEU A 89 -17.11 -28.73 12.31
CA LEU A 89 -15.89 -28.02 11.99
C LEU A 89 -15.92 -26.66 12.71
N ASP A 90 -15.02 -26.50 13.69
CA ASP A 90 -14.77 -25.21 14.33
C ASP A 90 -13.46 -24.64 13.81
N ILE A 91 -13.52 -23.41 13.29
CA ILE A 91 -12.34 -22.68 12.84
C ILE A 91 -12.07 -21.61 13.88
N GLU A 92 -10.99 -21.79 14.63
CA GLU A 92 -10.60 -20.83 15.67
C GLU A 92 -10.23 -19.48 15.05
N LEU A 93 -11.02 -18.46 15.35
CA LEU A 93 -10.81 -17.08 14.90
C LEU A 93 -10.32 -16.20 16.05
N GLY A 94 -9.41 -15.27 15.75
CA GLY A 94 -8.92 -14.25 16.68
C GLY A 94 -7.79 -14.70 17.62
N VAL A 95 -7.30 -15.94 17.49
CA VAL A 95 -6.15 -16.46 18.26
C VAL A 95 -4.89 -16.39 17.42
N HIS A 96 -3.89 -15.65 17.91
CA HIS A 96 -2.65 -15.40 17.17
C HIS A 96 -1.74 -16.62 17.11
N LYS A 97 -1.28 -16.93 15.89
CA LYS A 97 -0.39 -18.04 15.54
C LYS A 97 0.92 -17.46 15.04
N LEU A 98 1.79 -17.07 15.98
CA LEU A 98 3.06 -16.44 15.68
C LEU A 98 4.14 -17.49 15.36
N PRO A 99 4.95 -17.29 14.32
CA PRO A 99 6.12 -18.12 14.06
C PRO A 99 7.17 -17.97 15.16
N GLN A 100 7.96 -19.03 15.34
CA GLN A 100 9.05 -19.02 16.32
C GLN A 100 10.30 -18.35 15.75
N PHE A 101 10.92 -17.49 16.54
CA PHE A 101 12.19 -16.88 16.19
C PHE A 101 13.36 -17.79 16.63
N PRO A 102 14.24 -18.22 15.73
CA PRO A 102 15.40 -19.03 16.10
C PRO A 102 16.45 -18.16 16.80
N LEU A 103 16.69 -18.42 18.09
CA LEU A 103 17.74 -17.73 18.86
C LEU A 103 19.14 -18.17 18.39
N PRO A 104 20.14 -17.25 18.39
CA PRO A 104 21.54 -17.60 18.15
C PRO A 104 22.04 -18.65 19.16
N GLU A 105 23.00 -19.50 18.76
CA GLU A 105 23.54 -20.59 19.60
C GLU A 105 24.03 -20.09 20.97
N GLU A 106 24.71 -18.95 20.99
CA GLU A 106 25.23 -18.28 22.19
C GLU A 106 24.16 -17.73 23.15
N ASP A 107 22.93 -17.55 22.67
CA ASP A 107 21.81 -16.97 23.41
C ASP A 107 20.64 -17.96 23.58
N GLN A 108 20.83 -19.26 23.29
CA GLN A 108 19.79 -20.30 23.43
C GLN A 108 19.24 -20.46 24.87
N ALA A 109 20.00 -20.01 25.87
CA ALA A 109 19.56 -20.02 27.27
C ALA A 109 18.59 -18.87 27.62
N LEU A 110 18.43 -17.88 26.75
CA LEU A 110 17.53 -16.74 26.96
C LEU A 110 16.12 -17.05 26.47
N THR A 111 15.13 -16.38 27.06
CA THR A 111 13.80 -16.30 26.46
C THR A 111 13.79 -15.26 25.32
N LEU A 112 12.78 -15.30 24.44
CA LEU A 112 12.62 -14.27 23.40
C LEU A 112 12.49 -12.87 24.01
N ASP A 113 11.84 -12.75 25.17
CA ASP A 113 11.70 -11.47 25.86
C ASP A 113 13.04 -10.95 26.39
N ASP A 114 13.86 -11.81 26.98
CA ASP A 114 15.17 -11.43 27.52
C ASP A 114 16.15 -11.08 26.40
N TYR A 115 16.07 -11.81 25.28
CA TYR A 115 16.85 -11.50 24.09
C TYR A 115 16.44 -10.16 23.45
N LEU A 116 15.14 -9.89 23.35
CA LEU A 116 14.61 -8.59 22.90
C LEU A 116 15.11 -7.46 23.79
N GLU A 117 15.05 -7.63 25.12
CA GLU A 117 15.53 -6.65 26.08
C GLU A 117 17.02 -6.36 25.89
N LYS A 118 17.86 -7.41 25.82
CA LYS A 118 19.30 -7.31 25.53
C LYS A 118 19.58 -6.49 24.27
N LEU A 119 18.94 -6.83 23.15
CA LEU A 119 19.12 -6.12 21.87
C LEU A 119 18.61 -4.68 21.92
N SER A 120 17.52 -4.41 22.63
CA SER A 120 16.94 -3.07 22.75
C SER A 120 17.88 -2.11 23.50
N PHE A 121 18.49 -2.55 24.60
CA PHE A 121 19.47 -1.74 25.32
C PHE A 121 20.77 -1.53 24.54
N GLN A 122 21.29 -2.57 23.89
CA GLN A 122 22.47 -2.46 23.02
C GLN A 122 22.22 -1.51 21.84
N GLY A 123 21.05 -1.65 21.22
CA GLY A 123 20.56 -0.80 20.14
C GLY A 123 20.50 0.66 20.54
N ALA A 124 19.81 0.97 21.64
CA ALA A 124 19.70 2.34 22.13
C ALA A 124 21.08 2.95 22.44
N LYS A 125 21.99 2.17 23.02
CA LYS A 125 23.36 2.62 23.29
C LYS A 125 24.12 2.97 22.00
N ARG A 126 23.88 2.26 20.90
CA ARG A 126 24.47 2.60 19.59
C ARG A 126 23.94 3.93 19.04
N HIS A 127 22.65 4.23 19.23
CA HIS A 127 22.04 5.45 18.71
C HIS A 127 22.33 6.70 19.55
N TYR A 128 22.29 6.58 20.89
CA TYR A 128 22.40 7.73 21.80
C TYR A 128 23.76 7.83 22.52
N GLY A 129 24.60 6.79 22.46
CA GLY A 129 25.81 6.70 23.28
C GLY A 129 25.45 6.40 24.73
N GLU A 130 25.51 7.39 25.61
CA GLU A 130 25.09 7.24 27.01
C GLU A 130 23.57 7.42 27.16
N LEU A 131 22.94 6.47 27.85
CA LEU A 131 21.50 6.49 28.07
C LEU A 131 21.17 7.28 29.33
N ASN A 132 20.41 8.36 29.19
CA ASN A 132 19.85 9.08 30.33
C ASN A 132 18.67 8.32 30.96
N ASP A 133 18.28 8.72 32.18
CA ASP A 133 17.21 8.07 32.94
C ASP A 133 15.88 8.04 32.17
N ALA A 134 15.54 9.10 31.43
CA ALA A 134 14.29 9.17 30.68
C ALA A 134 14.24 8.13 29.54
N LEU A 135 15.36 7.91 28.83
CA LEU A 135 15.49 6.88 27.80
C LEU A 135 15.40 5.47 28.40
N VAL A 136 16.07 5.25 29.52
CA VAL A 136 16.05 3.96 30.23
C VAL A 136 14.63 3.63 30.71
N GLU A 137 13.94 4.59 31.33
CA GLU A 137 12.55 4.41 31.78
C GLU A 137 11.60 4.12 30.61
N ARG A 138 11.73 4.85 29.50
CA ARG A 138 10.92 4.59 28.29
C ARG A 138 11.19 3.20 27.72
N LEU A 139 12.45 2.78 27.59
CA LEU A 139 12.81 1.44 27.10
C LEU A 139 12.25 0.34 27.99
N LYS A 140 12.44 0.43 29.31
CA LYS A 140 11.92 -0.55 30.27
C LYS A 140 10.41 -0.66 30.20
N TYR A 141 9.71 0.47 30.10
CA TYR A 141 8.26 0.50 29.95
C TYR A 141 7.82 -0.21 28.66
N GLU A 142 8.40 0.13 27.52
CA GLU A 142 8.06 -0.49 26.24
C GLU A 142 8.33 -2.00 26.23
N VAL A 143 9.51 -2.42 26.71
CA VAL A 143 9.88 -3.85 26.84
C VAL A 143 8.88 -4.58 27.75
N ALA A 144 8.50 -3.99 28.88
CA ALA A 144 7.52 -4.60 29.79
C ALA A 144 6.14 -4.77 29.14
N VAL A 145 5.70 -3.80 28.33
CA VAL A 145 4.44 -3.91 27.58
C VAL A 145 4.53 -4.96 26.48
N ILE A 146 5.65 -5.05 25.76
CA ILE A 146 5.87 -6.08 24.73
C ILE A 146 5.88 -7.48 25.34
N ARG A 147 6.57 -7.66 26.48
CA ARG A 147 6.57 -8.92 27.25
C ARG A 147 5.16 -9.30 27.70
N LYS A 148 4.39 -8.35 28.24
CA LYS A 148 3.00 -8.58 28.67
C LYS A 148 2.05 -8.98 27.53
N THR A 149 2.30 -8.49 26.32
CA THR A 149 1.47 -8.76 25.14
C THR A 149 1.88 -10.00 24.35
N GLY A 150 3.05 -10.58 24.64
CA GLY A 150 3.56 -11.77 23.97
C GLY A 150 4.12 -11.50 22.57
N PHE A 151 4.49 -10.26 22.26
CA PHE A 151 4.92 -9.85 20.91
C PHE A 151 6.45 -9.77 20.73
N ALA A 152 7.26 -10.25 21.67
CA ALA A 152 8.72 -10.22 21.53
C ALA A 152 9.22 -10.96 20.28
N GLY A 153 8.70 -12.17 20.01
CA GLY A 153 9.03 -12.92 18.81
C GLY A 153 8.74 -12.15 17.52
N TYR A 154 7.62 -11.43 17.48
CA TYR A 154 7.24 -10.58 16.34
C TYR A 154 8.27 -9.47 16.08
N PHE A 155 8.69 -8.73 17.11
CA PHE A 155 9.72 -7.68 16.96
C PHE A 155 11.06 -8.26 16.50
N LEU A 156 11.45 -9.43 17.02
CA LEU A 156 12.69 -10.11 16.64
C LEU A 156 12.67 -10.55 15.17
N ILE A 157 11.56 -11.11 14.71
CA ILE A 157 11.38 -11.46 13.29
C ILE A 157 11.53 -10.23 12.41
N VAL A 158 10.84 -9.13 12.76
CA VAL A 158 10.88 -7.89 11.99
C VAL A 158 12.27 -7.27 11.96
N GLN A 159 12.94 -7.19 13.10
CA GLN A 159 14.31 -6.69 13.20
C GLN A 159 15.28 -7.51 12.34
N ASP A 160 15.09 -8.82 12.27
CA ASP A 160 16.03 -9.73 11.64
C ASP A 160 16.09 -9.55 10.12
N PHE A 161 14.95 -9.61 9.43
CA PHE A 161 14.97 -9.45 7.98
C PHE A 161 15.26 -7.99 7.56
N ILE A 162 14.94 -6.99 8.39
CA ILE A 162 15.37 -5.60 8.17
C ILE A 162 16.89 -5.48 8.24
N ASN A 163 17.52 -6.08 9.25
CA ASN A 163 18.96 -6.02 9.41
C ASN A 163 19.70 -6.86 8.37
N TYR A 164 19.13 -7.99 7.95
CA TYR A 164 19.58 -8.71 6.76
C TYR A 164 19.56 -7.79 5.53
N ALA A 165 18.43 -7.13 5.25
CA ALA A 165 18.30 -6.22 4.11
C ALA A 165 19.39 -5.14 4.13
N ARG A 166 19.59 -4.46 5.27
CA ARG A 166 20.66 -3.47 5.41
C ARG A 166 22.07 -4.05 5.20
N SER A 167 22.33 -5.25 5.73
CA SER A 167 23.64 -5.93 5.57
C SER A 167 23.96 -6.28 4.12
N GLN A 168 22.93 -6.50 3.29
CA GLN A 168 23.05 -6.77 1.85
C GLN A 168 22.96 -5.49 1.00
N GLY A 169 22.99 -4.32 1.63
CA GLY A 169 22.84 -3.03 0.95
C GLY A 169 21.47 -2.83 0.29
N ILE A 170 20.42 -3.52 0.76
CA ILE A 170 19.04 -3.34 0.30
C ILE A 170 18.45 -2.15 1.08
N PRO A 171 18.02 -1.06 0.41
CA PRO A 171 17.42 0.08 1.07
C PRO A 171 16.11 -0.29 1.78
N VAL A 172 15.99 0.16 3.04
CA VAL A 172 14.81 0.00 3.89
C VAL A 172 14.30 1.39 4.28
N GLY A 173 12.99 1.58 4.30
CA GLY A 173 12.35 2.81 4.70
C GLY A 173 12.56 3.15 6.17
N LEU A 174 12.28 4.41 6.52
CA LEU A 174 12.48 4.94 7.86
C LEU A 174 11.46 4.43 8.89
N GLY A 175 10.47 3.65 8.44
CA GLY A 175 9.34 3.14 9.22
C GLY A 175 8.00 3.66 8.71
N ARG A 176 6.94 2.87 8.84
CA ARG A 176 5.59 3.24 8.38
C ARG A 176 4.56 3.05 9.50
N GLY A 177 3.51 3.85 9.44
CA GLY A 177 2.40 3.78 10.39
C GLY A 177 2.80 4.27 11.77
N SER A 178 2.33 3.59 12.81
CA SER A 178 2.65 3.93 14.20
C SER A 178 3.94 3.31 14.71
N ALA A 179 4.58 2.39 13.98
CA ALA A 179 5.81 1.71 14.43
C ALA A 179 6.93 2.69 14.81
N ALA A 180 7.02 3.83 14.12
CA ALA A 180 7.99 4.90 14.41
C ALA A 180 7.81 5.55 15.80
N GLY A 181 6.71 5.29 16.52
CA GLY A 181 6.51 5.75 17.90
C GLY A 181 7.16 4.89 18.98
N SER A 182 7.76 3.75 18.63
CA SER A 182 8.43 2.85 19.58
C SER A 182 9.94 3.09 19.63
N LEU A 183 10.43 3.36 20.84
CA LEU A 183 11.87 3.44 21.11
C LEU A 183 12.54 2.06 21.00
N VAL A 184 11.83 0.98 21.34
CA VAL A 184 12.30 -0.39 21.09
C VAL A 184 12.46 -0.65 19.58
N ALA A 185 11.47 -0.27 18.76
CA ALA A 185 11.58 -0.41 17.31
C ALA A 185 12.76 0.40 16.74
N TYR A 186 12.97 1.63 17.22
CA TYR A 186 14.13 2.45 16.82
C TYR A 186 15.46 1.81 17.24
N ALA A 187 15.58 1.37 18.49
CA ALA A 187 16.79 0.73 19.01
C ALA A 187 17.17 -0.56 18.26
N LEU A 188 16.18 -1.37 17.90
CA LEU A 188 16.38 -2.58 17.11
C LEU A 188 16.72 -2.30 15.63
N GLY A 189 16.59 -1.04 15.20
CA GLY A 189 16.73 -0.63 13.81
C GLY A 189 15.49 -0.94 12.96
N ILE A 190 14.35 -1.31 13.54
CA ILE A 190 13.12 -1.52 12.77
C ILE A 190 12.67 -0.21 12.13
N THR A 191 12.83 0.90 12.85
CA THR A 191 12.56 2.25 12.36
C THR A 191 13.85 3.07 12.41
N ASN A 192 13.91 4.14 11.63
CA ASN A 192 15.06 5.06 11.60
C ASN A 192 14.61 6.51 11.86
N VAL A 193 13.58 6.68 12.69
CA VAL A 193 13.06 7.97 13.15
C VAL A 193 13.11 7.98 14.67
N ASP A 194 13.81 8.95 15.24
CA ASP A 194 13.93 9.11 16.69
C ASP A 194 12.57 9.51 17.31
N PRO A 195 11.92 8.61 18.07
CA PRO A 195 10.60 8.90 18.64
C PRO A 195 10.65 9.96 19.75
N ILE A 196 11.80 10.16 20.39
CA ILE A 196 11.96 11.12 21.46
C ILE A 196 12.10 12.53 20.89
N ARG A 197 12.91 12.69 19.82
CA ARG A 197 13.08 13.98 19.13
C ARG A 197 11.75 14.56 18.63
N TYR A 198 10.87 13.71 18.12
CA TYR A 198 9.61 14.12 17.49
C TYR A 198 8.37 13.96 18.38
N ASP A 199 8.53 13.68 19.69
CA ASP A 199 7.43 13.43 20.65
C ASP A 199 6.41 12.39 20.12
N LEU A 200 6.92 11.25 19.61
CA LEU A 200 6.12 10.15 19.09
C LEU A 200 5.73 9.17 20.23
N LEU A 201 4.46 8.75 20.21
CA LEU A 201 3.86 8.00 21.32
C LEU A 201 3.85 6.49 21.05
N PHE A 202 4.35 5.72 22.02
CA PHE A 202 4.35 4.26 21.95
C PHE A 202 2.95 3.65 22.06
N GLU A 203 2.09 4.21 22.91
CA GLU A 203 0.72 3.70 23.15
C GLU A 203 -0.17 3.84 21.90
N ARG A 204 0.23 4.72 20.97
CA ARG A 204 -0.42 4.82 19.66
C ARG A 204 -0.07 3.64 18.75
N PHE A 205 1.09 3.02 18.96
CA PHE A 205 1.53 1.80 18.30
C PHE A 205 1.00 0.56 19.01
N LEU A 206 1.39 0.38 20.27
CA LEU A 206 1.03 -0.77 21.09
C LEU A 206 0.39 -0.30 22.40
N ASN A 207 -0.90 -0.54 22.54
CA ASN A 207 -1.67 -0.06 23.69
C ASN A 207 -1.83 -1.19 24.73
N PRO A 208 -1.28 -1.05 25.95
CA PRO A 208 -1.37 -2.10 26.98
C PRO A 208 -2.80 -2.33 27.49
N GLU A 209 -3.71 -1.37 27.32
CA GLU A 209 -5.12 -1.49 27.69
C GLU A 209 -5.96 -2.16 26.58
N ARG A 210 -5.34 -2.42 25.41
CA ARG A 210 -5.97 -3.13 24.29
C ARG A 210 -4.94 -3.97 23.54
N VAL A 211 -4.87 -5.24 23.89
CA VAL A 211 -4.01 -6.22 23.20
C VAL A 211 -4.58 -6.48 21.81
N THR A 212 -3.97 -5.84 20.81
CA THR A 212 -4.19 -6.10 19.38
C THR A 212 -2.84 -6.24 18.74
N MET A 213 -2.69 -7.19 17.82
CA MET A 213 -1.43 -7.38 17.09
C MET A 213 -0.98 -6.05 16.46
N PRO A 214 0.27 -5.61 16.74
CA PRO A 214 0.83 -4.44 16.08
C PRO A 214 1.10 -4.76 14.61
N ASP A 215 0.75 -3.83 13.73
CA ASP A 215 1.04 -3.92 12.30
C ASP A 215 2.26 -3.04 12.00
N ILE A 216 3.40 -3.67 11.74
CA ILE A 216 4.64 -3.02 11.30
C ILE A 216 4.74 -3.20 9.78
N ASP A 217 4.23 -2.22 9.07
CA ASP A 217 4.42 -2.10 7.63
C ASP A 217 5.86 -1.67 7.32
N ILE A 218 6.49 -2.30 6.33
CA ILE A 218 7.89 -2.03 6.00
C ILE A 218 8.03 -1.73 4.52
N ASP A 219 8.70 -0.62 4.25
CA ASP A 219 9.02 -0.17 2.90
C ASP A 219 10.42 -0.69 2.53
N PHE A 220 10.53 -1.46 1.45
CA PHE A 220 11.79 -1.86 0.82
C PHE A 220 11.94 -1.17 -0.53
N CYS A 221 13.16 -1.12 -1.06
CA CYS A 221 13.35 -0.74 -2.45
C CYS A 221 12.59 -1.73 -3.37
N PHE A 222 11.91 -1.22 -4.40
CA PHE A 222 11.02 -2.07 -5.19
C PHE A 222 11.76 -3.12 -6.03
N GLU A 223 13.03 -2.87 -6.38
CA GLU A 223 13.84 -3.74 -7.24
C GLU A 223 14.41 -4.96 -6.50
N ARG A 224 14.72 -4.84 -5.20
CA ARG A 224 15.43 -5.88 -4.43
C ARG A 224 14.60 -6.47 -3.28
N ARG A 225 13.32 -6.13 -3.18
CA ARG A 225 12.41 -6.67 -2.14
C ARG A 225 12.29 -8.20 -2.18
N GLU A 226 12.40 -8.81 -3.37
CA GLU A 226 12.28 -10.27 -3.53
C GLU A 226 13.44 -11.00 -2.83
N GLU A 227 14.63 -10.40 -2.77
CA GLU A 227 15.78 -10.96 -2.03
C GLU A 227 15.48 -11.09 -0.52
N VAL A 228 14.67 -10.17 0.03
CA VAL A 228 14.24 -10.22 1.45
C VAL A 228 13.17 -11.28 1.66
N ILE A 229 12.22 -11.42 0.73
CA ILE A 229 11.21 -12.48 0.78
C ILE A 229 11.88 -13.86 0.73
N GLU A 230 12.87 -14.02 -0.13
CA GLU A 230 13.64 -15.26 -0.26
C GLU A 230 14.45 -15.57 1.00
N TYR A 231 15.02 -14.55 1.65
CA TYR A 231 15.67 -14.71 2.95
C TYR A 231 14.69 -15.21 4.02
N VAL A 232 13.50 -14.61 4.10
CA VAL A 232 12.46 -15.02 5.05
C VAL A 232 12.04 -16.47 4.79
N ARG A 233 11.82 -16.86 3.54
CA ARG A 233 11.52 -18.26 3.16
C ARG A 233 12.61 -19.23 3.61
N ARG A 234 13.87 -18.93 3.29
CA ARG A 234 15.00 -19.77 3.70
C ARG A 234 15.15 -19.89 5.21
N LYS A 235 14.88 -18.82 5.96
CA LYS A 235 15.10 -18.77 7.41
C LYS A 235 13.96 -19.38 8.21
N TYR A 236 12.71 -19.09 7.83
CA TYR A 236 11.52 -19.53 8.57
C TYR A 236 10.87 -20.78 7.97
N GLY A 237 11.38 -21.28 6.84
CA GLY A 237 10.93 -22.50 6.17
C GLY A 237 10.13 -22.19 4.91
N GLU A 238 10.49 -22.82 3.78
CA GLU A 238 9.83 -22.63 2.48
C GLU A 238 8.33 -22.98 2.56
N ALA A 239 7.98 -24.05 3.28
CA ALA A 239 6.60 -24.49 3.47
C ALA A 239 5.79 -23.58 4.42
N ASN A 240 6.45 -22.73 5.20
CA ASN A 240 5.81 -21.89 6.22
C ASN A 240 5.47 -20.50 5.67
N VAL A 241 5.97 -20.14 4.48
CA VAL A 241 5.88 -18.78 3.94
C VAL A 241 5.19 -18.79 2.58
N ALA A 242 4.07 -18.09 2.45
CA ALA A 242 3.40 -17.89 1.16
C ALA A 242 3.00 -16.44 0.94
N GLN A 243 2.79 -16.07 -0.32
CA GLN A 243 2.21 -14.78 -0.66
C GLN A 243 0.70 -14.81 -0.45
N ILE A 244 0.07 -13.64 -0.29
CA ILE A 244 -1.38 -13.57 -0.07
C ILE A 244 -2.11 -13.50 -1.41
N ILE A 245 -3.24 -14.21 -1.55
CA ILE A 245 -4.11 -14.04 -2.72
C ILE A 245 -4.93 -12.76 -2.64
N THR A 246 -5.15 -12.19 -3.81
CA THR A 246 -6.10 -11.10 -4.04
C THR A 246 -7.06 -11.49 -5.14
N PHE A 247 -8.26 -10.96 -5.08
CA PHE A 247 -9.27 -11.18 -6.11
C PHE A 247 -9.53 -9.86 -6.82
N GLY A 248 -9.27 -9.84 -8.13
CA GLY A 248 -9.71 -8.74 -8.97
C GLY A 248 -11.23 -8.79 -9.07
N THR A 249 -11.93 -7.77 -8.57
CA THR A 249 -13.39 -7.71 -8.63
C THR A 249 -13.86 -6.97 -9.87
N MET A 250 -15.09 -7.26 -10.30
CA MET A 250 -15.76 -6.55 -11.39
C MET A 250 -16.23 -5.16 -10.92
N ALA A 251 -15.31 -4.19 -10.91
CA ALA A 251 -15.60 -2.81 -10.56
C ALA A 251 -16.59 -2.16 -11.55
N SER A 252 -17.37 -1.17 -11.09
CA SER A 252 -18.48 -0.54 -11.83
C SER A 252 -18.12 -0.12 -13.26
N LYS A 253 -16.94 0.47 -13.47
CA LYS A 253 -16.45 0.85 -14.80
C LYS A 253 -16.06 -0.33 -15.68
N GLY A 254 -15.45 -1.36 -15.09
CA GLY A 254 -14.97 -2.54 -15.77
C GLY A 254 -16.11 -3.48 -16.17
N VAL A 255 -17.05 -3.73 -15.25
CA VAL A 255 -18.22 -4.59 -15.50
C VAL A 255 -19.07 -4.06 -16.67
N ILE A 256 -19.24 -2.74 -16.80
CA ILE A 256 -19.93 -2.14 -17.94
C ILE A 256 -19.23 -2.49 -19.26
N LYS A 257 -17.89 -2.38 -19.31
CA LYS A 257 -17.12 -2.71 -20.51
C LYS A 257 -17.17 -4.20 -20.83
N ASP A 258 -17.04 -5.05 -19.81
CA ASP A 258 -17.06 -6.51 -19.98
C ASP A 258 -18.42 -7.01 -20.49
N VAL A 259 -19.52 -6.52 -19.89
CA VAL A 259 -20.89 -6.86 -20.31
C VAL A 259 -21.18 -6.29 -21.70
N ALA A 260 -20.83 -5.03 -21.97
CA ALA A 260 -21.03 -4.42 -23.28
C ALA A 260 -20.32 -5.18 -24.40
N ARG A 261 -19.09 -5.65 -24.16
CA ARG A 261 -18.34 -6.48 -25.11
C ARG A 261 -19.08 -7.79 -25.42
N VAL A 262 -19.61 -8.45 -24.41
CA VAL A 262 -20.30 -9.74 -24.54
C VAL A 262 -21.67 -9.60 -25.21
N LEU A 263 -22.34 -8.47 -25.00
CA LEU A 263 -23.61 -8.10 -25.66
C LEU A 263 -23.41 -7.45 -27.05
N GLU A 264 -22.16 -7.34 -27.53
CA GLU A 264 -21.83 -6.72 -28.84
C GLU A 264 -22.34 -5.27 -28.97
N ILE A 265 -22.21 -4.50 -27.88
CA ILE A 265 -22.40 -3.05 -27.86
C ILE A 265 -21.10 -2.38 -28.31
N ASP A 266 -21.20 -1.29 -29.07
CA ASP A 266 -20.05 -0.57 -29.60
C ASP A 266 -19.11 -0.08 -28.47
N TYR A 267 -17.80 -0.15 -28.73
CA TYR A 267 -16.79 0.24 -27.75
C TYR A 267 -16.88 1.72 -27.37
N ALA A 268 -17.23 2.61 -28.30
CA ALA A 268 -17.34 4.04 -28.03
C ALA A 268 -18.49 4.32 -27.04
N ASP A 269 -19.63 3.64 -27.21
CA ASP A 269 -20.75 3.74 -26.28
C ASP A 269 -20.41 3.17 -24.91
N ALA A 270 -19.77 1.99 -24.87
CA ALA A 270 -19.32 1.38 -23.62
C ALA A 270 -18.32 2.27 -22.86
N ASP A 271 -17.37 2.88 -23.56
CA ASP A 271 -16.38 3.78 -22.98
C ASP A 271 -17.02 5.09 -22.49
N ARG A 272 -17.99 5.64 -23.22
CA ARG A 272 -18.77 6.81 -22.80
C ARG A 272 -19.53 6.54 -21.49
N ILE A 273 -20.31 5.46 -21.44
CA ILE A 273 -21.07 5.06 -20.24
C ILE A 273 -20.14 4.83 -19.05
N SER A 274 -19.01 4.14 -19.28
CA SER A 274 -18.01 3.85 -18.24
C SER A 274 -17.33 5.13 -17.70
N LYS A 275 -17.06 6.11 -18.57
CA LYS A 275 -16.44 7.39 -18.19
C LYS A 275 -17.37 8.30 -17.38
N ALA A 276 -18.68 8.25 -17.64
CA ALA A 276 -19.69 9.04 -16.92
C ALA A 276 -19.78 8.69 -15.42
N ILE A 277 -19.34 7.49 -15.02
CA ILE A 277 -19.31 7.09 -13.60
C ILE A 277 -18.19 7.85 -12.87
N PRO A 278 -18.49 8.65 -11.83
CA PRO A 278 -17.47 9.37 -11.08
C PRO A 278 -16.62 8.41 -10.24
N VAL A 279 -15.37 8.81 -9.98
CA VAL A 279 -14.44 8.08 -9.13
C VAL A 279 -14.14 8.95 -7.92
N HIS A 280 -14.46 8.45 -6.73
CA HIS A 280 -14.16 9.12 -5.47
C HIS A 280 -13.13 8.28 -4.70
N GLN A 281 -12.00 8.90 -4.32
CA GLN A 281 -10.90 8.23 -3.61
C GLN A 281 -10.44 6.93 -4.29
N GLY A 282 -10.33 6.94 -5.62
CA GLY A 282 -9.90 5.78 -6.41
C GLY A 282 -10.96 4.68 -6.59
N LYS A 283 -12.15 4.81 -5.98
CA LYS A 283 -13.26 3.85 -6.17
C LYS A 283 -14.36 4.47 -7.03
N PRO A 284 -14.83 3.78 -8.09
CA PRO A 284 -15.98 4.24 -8.83
C PRO A 284 -17.23 4.18 -7.95
N LEU A 285 -18.16 5.11 -8.17
CA LEU A 285 -19.48 5.07 -7.56
C LEU A 285 -20.20 3.78 -7.98
N LYS A 286 -20.91 3.14 -7.04
CA LYS A 286 -21.68 1.92 -7.33
C LYS A 286 -22.68 2.16 -8.44
N LEU A 287 -22.93 1.16 -9.28
CA LEU A 287 -23.84 1.31 -10.42
C LEU A 287 -25.24 1.73 -9.99
N GLU A 288 -25.75 1.19 -8.88
CA GLU A 288 -27.08 1.55 -8.39
C GLU A 288 -27.21 3.06 -8.07
N GLU A 289 -26.18 3.66 -7.48
CA GLU A 289 -26.14 5.08 -7.16
C GLU A 289 -25.85 5.92 -8.40
N ALA A 290 -24.93 5.48 -9.26
CA ALA A 290 -24.55 6.19 -10.48
C ALA A 290 -25.75 6.36 -11.44
N PHE A 291 -26.54 5.29 -11.64
CA PHE A 291 -27.76 5.34 -12.48
C PHE A 291 -28.95 6.08 -11.83
N LYS A 292 -28.82 6.53 -10.57
CA LYS A 292 -29.82 7.39 -9.90
C LYS A 292 -29.38 8.85 -9.86
N ALA A 293 -28.08 9.12 -9.73
CA ALA A 293 -27.55 10.45 -9.45
C ALA A 293 -27.00 11.19 -10.69
N ILE A 294 -26.49 10.47 -11.70
CA ILE A 294 -25.82 11.09 -12.85
C ILE A 294 -26.83 11.31 -13.99
N PRO A 295 -27.11 12.56 -14.40
CA PRO A 295 -28.14 12.85 -15.41
C PRO A 295 -27.99 12.07 -16.72
N GLU A 296 -26.76 11.98 -17.26
CA GLU A 296 -26.49 11.23 -18.50
C GLU A 296 -26.82 9.74 -18.36
N LEU A 297 -26.47 9.12 -17.23
CA LEU A 297 -26.76 7.69 -16.99
C LEU A 297 -28.26 7.45 -16.76
N VAL A 298 -28.95 8.38 -16.10
CA VAL A 298 -30.41 8.33 -15.92
C VAL A 298 -31.11 8.41 -17.28
N GLU A 299 -30.63 9.26 -18.18
CA GLU A 299 -31.17 9.38 -19.54
C GLU A 299 -30.94 8.09 -20.35
N ILE A 300 -29.73 7.53 -20.29
CA ILE A 300 -29.41 6.25 -20.96
C ILE A 300 -30.29 5.11 -20.43
N ALA A 301 -30.56 5.08 -19.13
CA ALA A 301 -31.47 4.08 -18.56
C ALA A 301 -32.94 4.26 -19.01
N LYS A 302 -33.35 5.48 -19.33
CA LYS A 302 -34.72 5.85 -19.70
C LYS A 302 -34.98 5.91 -21.21
N ASN A 303 -33.94 5.91 -22.04
CA ASN A 303 -34.07 6.07 -23.49
C ASN A 303 -34.81 4.91 -24.20
N GLY A 304 -35.14 3.84 -23.49
CA GLY A 304 -35.94 2.72 -23.99
C GLY A 304 -35.20 1.76 -24.91
N ASN A 305 -33.88 1.92 -25.10
CA ASN A 305 -33.08 0.98 -25.89
C ASN A 305 -32.94 -0.36 -25.12
N PRO A 306 -33.46 -1.49 -25.66
CA PRO A 306 -33.43 -2.76 -24.96
C PRO A 306 -32.01 -3.24 -24.61
N ARG A 307 -31.02 -2.98 -25.48
CA ARG A 307 -29.62 -3.39 -25.24
C ARG A 307 -29.00 -2.67 -24.05
N TYR A 308 -29.34 -1.40 -23.84
CA TYR A 308 -28.85 -0.66 -22.67
C TYR A 308 -29.56 -1.09 -21.39
N GLN A 309 -30.83 -1.48 -21.46
CA GLN A 309 -31.53 -2.05 -20.31
C GLN A 309 -30.93 -3.41 -19.91
N GLU A 310 -30.61 -4.27 -20.88
CA GLU A 310 -29.89 -5.53 -20.62
C GLU A 310 -28.51 -5.28 -20.02
N LEU A 311 -27.72 -4.37 -20.59
CA LEU A 311 -26.42 -3.96 -20.06
C LEU A 311 -26.53 -3.57 -18.59
N ILE A 312 -27.47 -2.69 -18.23
CA ILE A 312 -27.66 -2.21 -16.86
C ILE A 312 -28.11 -3.35 -15.94
N ARG A 313 -29.03 -4.21 -16.38
CA ARG A 313 -29.53 -5.35 -15.61
C ARG A 313 -28.39 -6.30 -15.25
N HIS A 314 -27.61 -6.72 -16.25
CA HIS A 314 -26.50 -7.65 -16.04
C HIS A 314 -25.36 -7.01 -15.26
N ALA A 315 -24.98 -5.77 -15.58
CA ALA A 315 -23.88 -5.10 -14.90
C ALA A 315 -24.15 -4.91 -13.39
N LYS A 316 -25.40 -4.64 -12.98
CA LYS A 316 -25.78 -4.54 -11.57
C LYS A 316 -25.64 -5.87 -10.80
N VAL A 317 -26.00 -6.99 -11.44
CA VAL A 317 -25.88 -8.32 -10.81
C VAL A 317 -24.43 -8.77 -10.72
N LEU A 318 -23.61 -8.40 -11.73
CA LEU A 318 -22.21 -8.81 -11.82
C LEU A 318 -21.24 -7.86 -11.08
N GLU A 319 -21.69 -6.66 -10.69
CA GLU A 319 -20.88 -5.70 -9.95
C GLU A 319 -20.36 -6.30 -8.63
N GLY A 320 -19.05 -6.24 -8.43
CA GLY A 320 -18.41 -6.72 -7.20
C GLY A 320 -18.07 -8.20 -7.17
N LEU A 321 -18.48 -9.00 -8.17
CA LEU A 321 -18.08 -10.40 -8.27
C LEU A 321 -16.57 -10.54 -8.50
N SER A 322 -15.98 -11.61 -7.96
CA SER A 322 -14.57 -11.98 -8.21
C SER A 322 -14.39 -12.46 -9.64
N ARG A 323 -13.36 -11.93 -10.33
CA ARG A 323 -13.06 -12.24 -11.73
C ARG A 323 -11.88 -13.20 -11.88
N HIS A 324 -10.78 -12.93 -11.20
CA HIS A 324 -9.57 -13.74 -11.25
C HIS A 324 -8.80 -13.62 -9.95
N ALA A 325 -8.02 -14.67 -9.65
CA ALA A 325 -7.02 -14.66 -8.60
C ALA A 325 -5.77 -13.92 -9.08
N SER A 326 -5.17 -13.14 -8.19
CA SER A 326 -3.93 -12.41 -8.39
C SER A 326 -3.10 -12.46 -7.11
N VAL A 327 -1.82 -12.15 -7.21
CA VAL A 327 -0.91 -12.06 -6.07
C VAL A 327 -1.05 -10.70 -5.39
N HIS A 328 -1.10 -10.66 -4.05
CA HIS A 328 -1.05 -9.41 -3.29
C HIS A 328 0.29 -8.71 -3.54
N ALA A 329 0.26 -7.40 -3.82
CA ALA A 329 1.46 -6.69 -4.26
C ALA A 329 2.58 -6.63 -3.21
N ALA A 330 2.26 -6.80 -1.92
CA ALA A 330 3.21 -6.64 -0.81
C ALA A 330 3.09 -7.71 0.28
N GLY A 331 2.05 -8.53 0.26
CA GLY A 331 1.60 -9.24 1.46
C GLY A 331 2.14 -10.66 1.50
N ILE A 332 2.86 -10.99 2.58
CA ILE A 332 3.35 -12.33 2.86
C ILE A 332 2.79 -12.83 4.19
N ILE A 333 2.59 -14.14 4.29
CA ILE A 333 2.25 -14.84 5.52
C ILE A 333 3.47 -15.62 5.98
N ILE A 334 3.74 -15.57 7.27
CA ILE A 334 4.75 -16.41 7.93
C ILE A 334 4.01 -17.24 8.99
N ALA A 335 3.75 -18.51 8.67
CA ALA A 335 3.08 -19.45 9.56
C ALA A 335 4.09 -20.08 10.55
N PRO A 336 3.63 -20.56 11.73
CA PRO A 336 4.50 -21.24 12.69
C PRO A 336 4.92 -22.65 12.27
N ASP A 337 4.22 -23.25 11.32
CA ASP A 337 4.44 -24.58 10.76
C ASP A 337 3.98 -24.56 9.28
N ASP A 338 3.97 -25.71 8.60
CA ASP A 338 3.54 -25.83 7.21
C ASP A 338 2.21 -25.10 7.01
N ILE A 339 2.21 -24.15 6.09
CA ILE A 339 1.09 -23.25 5.87
C ILE A 339 -0.19 -23.99 5.47
N THR A 340 -0.07 -25.18 4.88
CA THR A 340 -1.19 -26.02 4.48
C THR A 340 -1.99 -26.57 5.67
N ASN A 341 -1.40 -26.60 6.86
CA ASN A 341 -2.11 -26.91 8.11
C ASN A 341 -3.11 -25.81 8.51
N PHE A 342 -3.00 -24.61 7.94
CA PHE A 342 -3.79 -23.44 8.31
C PHE A 342 -4.65 -22.92 7.17
N VAL A 343 -4.11 -22.88 5.95
CA VAL A 343 -4.80 -22.34 4.77
C VAL A 343 -4.52 -23.18 3.53
N PRO A 344 -5.53 -23.39 2.65
CA PRO A 344 -5.27 -23.97 1.36
C PRO A 344 -4.46 -23.01 0.49
N LEU A 345 -3.71 -23.57 -0.46
CA LEU A 345 -2.84 -22.82 -1.37
C LEU A 345 -3.41 -22.77 -2.79
N TYR A 346 -3.00 -21.77 -3.54
CA TYR A 346 -3.32 -21.58 -4.95
C TYR A 346 -2.05 -21.18 -5.70
N GLN A 347 -1.82 -21.78 -6.87
CA GLN A 347 -0.70 -21.38 -7.71
C GLN A 347 -1.22 -20.46 -8.81
N THR A 348 -0.69 -19.24 -8.85
CA THR A 348 -1.02 -18.24 -9.87
C THR A 348 0.24 -17.72 -10.56
N GLU A 349 0.08 -16.79 -11.48
CA GLU A 349 1.18 -16.06 -12.11
C GLU A 349 1.27 -14.64 -11.54
N ASP A 350 2.49 -14.15 -11.28
CA ASP A 350 2.72 -12.75 -10.94
C ASP A 350 2.68 -11.85 -12.20
N GLN A 351 2.96 -10.55 -12.04
CA GLN A 351 2.99 -9.59 -13.14
C GLN A 351 4.07 -9.90 -14.20
N ASN A 352 5.10 -10.67 -13.83
CA ASN A 352 6.19 -11.11 -14.69
C ASN A 352 5.95 -12.51 -15.29
N LYS A 353 4.76 -13.10 -15.07
CA LYS A 353 4.38 -14.46 -15.46
C LYS A 353 5.18 -15.57 -14.77
N ASN A 354 5.76 -15.26 -13.61
CA ASN A 354 6.38 -16.27 -12.77
C ASN A 354 5.31 -16.99 -11.96
N LYS A 355 5.46 -18.30 -11.80
CA LYS A 355 4.58 -19.10 -10.95
C LYS A 355 4.82 -18.73 -9.49
N VAL A 356 3.77 -18.33 -8.79
CA VAL A 356 3.81 -17.95 -7.38
C VAL A 356 2.73 -18.73 -6.63
N VAL A 357 3.13 -19.28 -5.48
CA VAL A 357 2.22 -19.92 -4.53
C VAL A 357 1.64 -18.84 -3.60
N THR A 358 0.31 -18.77 -3.57
CA THR A 358 -0.45 -17.89 -2.70
C THR A 358 -1.32 -18.69 -1.74
N THR A 359 -1.72 -18.07 -0.62
CA THR A 359 -2.85 -18.54 0.18
C THR A 359 -4.14 -18.56 -0.67
N GLN A 360 -5.19 -19.26 -0.26
CA GLN A 360 -6.54 -19.09 -0.83
C GLN A 360 -7.40 -18.12 -0.01
N PHE A 361 -7.03 -17.90 1.25
CA PHE A 361 -7.65 -16.87 2.08
C PHE A 361 -7.07 -15.52 1.72
N THR A 362 -7.96 -14.53 1.58
CA THR A 362 -7.55 -13.13 1.43
C THR A 362 -6.83 -12.65 2.68
N MET A 363 -6.17 -11.49 2.58
CA MET A 363 -5.50 -10.84 3.71
C MET A 363 -6.34 -10.85 5.01
N GLY A 364 -7.60 -10.41 4.93
CA GLY A 364 -8.50 -10.41 6.09
C GLY A 364 -8.80 -11.81 6.62
N GLY A 365 -8.99 -12.79 5.73
CA GLY A 365 -9.19 -14.18 6.13
C GLY A 365 -7.98 -14.79 6.84
N CYS A 366 -6.76 -14.50 6.39
CA CYS A 366 -5.53 -14.92 7.05
C CYS A 366 -5.35 -14.26 8.43
N GLU A 367 -5.68 -12.97 8.56
CA GLU A 367 -5.65 -12.27 9.85
C GLU A 367 -6.70 -12.82 10.83
N GLU A 368 -7.90 -13.14 10.36
CA GLU A 368 -9.00 -13.67 11.18
C GLU A 368 -8.65 -15.04 11.80
N ILE A 369 -7.98 -15.93 11.07
CA ILE A 369 -7.48 -17.21 11.60
C ILE A 369 -6.18 -17.08 12.42
N GLY A 370 -5.66 -15.85 12.54
CA GLY A 370 -4.56 -15.47 13.41
C GLY A 370 -3.16 -15.64 12.86
N LEU A 371 -2.99 -15.87 11.55
CA LEU A 371 -1.66 -15.98 10.95
C LEU A 371 -0.94 -14.63 10.90
N LEU A 372 0.38 -14.66 11.03
CA LEU A 372 1.19 -13.46 10.97
C LEU A 372 1.29 -12.95 9.53
N LYS A 373 0.75 -11.76 9.31
CA LYS A 373 0.86 -11.00 8.08
C LYS A 373 2.03 -10.02 8.17
N MET A 374 2.80 -9.91 7.09
CA MET A 374 3.74 -8.81 6.86
C MET A 374 3.50 -8.18 5.49
N ASP A 375 3.51 -6.86 5.41
CA ASP A 375 3.52 -6.15 4.13
C ASP A 375 4.94 -5.65 3.81
N PHE A 376 5.52 -6.22 2.74
CA PHE A 376 6.80 -5.83 2.14
C PHE A 376 6.52 -4.93 0.94
N LEU A 377 6.33 -3.64 1.22
CA LEU A 377 5.99 -2.66 0.19
C LEU A 377 7.23 -2.31 -0.64
N GLY A 378 7.07 -2.26 -1.96
CA GLY A 378 8.11 -1.74 -2.85
C GLY A 378 7.96 -0.24 -3.04
N LEU A 379 8.77 0.56 -2.34
CA LEU A 379 8.74 2.02 -2.46
C LEU A 379 9.77 2.51 -3.47
N ARG A 380 9.30 3.08 -4.58
CA ARG A 380 10.14 3.63 -5.66
C ARG A 380 11.13 4.67 -5.18
N THR A 381 10.74 5.50 -4.22
CA THR A 381 11.57 6.56 -3.63
C THR A 381 12.87 6.01 -3.05
N LEU A 382 12.83 4.85 -2.37
CA LEU A 382 14.03 4.23 -1.81
C LEU A 382 15.01 3.78 -2.90
N THR A 383 14.49 3.28 -4.03
CA THR A 383 15.31 2.93 -5.19
C THR A 383 15.91 4.17 -5.85
N VAL A 384 15.16 5.28 -5.95
CA VAL A 384 15.69 6.56 -6.47
C VAL A 384 16.84 7.06 -5.60
N ILE A 385 16.67 7.05 -4.27
CA ILE A 385 17.71 7.45 -3.32
C ILE A 385 18.95 6.56 -3.47
N SER A 386 18.79 5.24 -3.47
CA SER A 386 19.91 4.29 -3.62
C SER A 386 20.70 4.54 -4.90
N LYS A 387 20.00 4.60 -6.04
CA LYS A 387 20.66 4.83 -7.34
C LYS A 387 21.34 6.19 -7.42
N CYS A 388 20.74 7.23 -6.84
CA CYS A 388 21.36 8.54 -6.76
C CYS A 388 22.65 8.48 -5.93
N VAL A 389 22.62 7.88 -4.74
CA VAL A 389 23.80 7.73 -3.87
C VAL A 389 24.88 6.90 -4.56
N GLU A 390 24.52 5.83 -5.28
CA GLU A 390 25.46 5.02 -6.07
C GLU A 390 26.12 5.83 -7.20
N MET A 391 25.34 6.67 -7.91
CA MET A 391 25.88 7.56 -8.95
C MET A 391 26.84 8.61 -8.36
N VAL A 392 26.48 9.21 -7.23
CA VAL A 392 27.33 10.20 -6.55
C VAL A 392 28.59 9.56 -5.96
N ALA A 393 28.50 8.32 -5.48
CA ALA A 393 29.68 7.57 -5.04
C ALA A 393 30.65 7.31 -6.20
N LYS A 394 30.14 7.02 -7.40
CA LYS A 394 30.96 6.87 -8.62
C LYS A 394 31.64 8.18 -9.04
N SER A 395 31.05 9.33 -8.73
CA SER A 395 31.67 10.64 -8.97
C SER A 395 32.71 11.03 -7.89
N GLY A 396 32.95 10.17 -6.90
CA GLY A 396 33.99 10.34 -5.88
C GLY A 396 33.49 10.84 -4.51
N THR A 397 32.18 11.01 -4.32
CA THR A 397 31.60 11.50 -3.06
C THR A 397 30.73 10.43 -2.41
N ALA A 398 31.14 9.93 -1.24
CA ALA A 398 30.31 9.01 -0.46
C ALA A 398 29.30 9.78 0.39
N ILE A 399 28.01 9.44 0.26
CA ILE A 399 26.92 10.04 1.05
C ILE A 399 26.29 8.96 1.93
N ASP A 400 26.24 9.21 3.23
CA ASP A 400 25.40 8.45 4.15
C ASP A 400 24.07 9.18 4.31
N ILE A 401 23.03 8.70 3.61
CA ILE A 401 21.73 9.37 3.52
C ILE A 401 21.02 9.47 4.87
N ASP A 402 21.32 8.58 5.81
CA ASP A 402 20.72 8.56 7.14
C ASP A 402 21.36 9.59 8.09
N LYS A 403 22.49 10.18 7.71
CA LYS A 403 23.24 11.17 8.51
C LYS A 403 23.22 12.58 7.95
N ILE A 404 22.42 12.85 6.92
CA ILE A 404 22.33 14.21 6.36
C ILE A 404 21.77 15.21 7.40
N PRO A 405 22.21 16.47 7.38
CA PRO A 405 21.64 17.51 8.24
C PRO A 405 20.19 17.78 7.84
N LEU A 406 19.29 17.89 8.82
CA LEU A 406 17.86 18.19 8.59
C LEU A 406 17.53 19.68 8.67
N ASP A 407 18.55 20.53 8.84
CA ASP A 407 18.47 21.98 8.98
C ASP A 407 19.18 22.73 7.84
N ASP A 408 19.55 22.04 6.76
CA ASP A 408 20.19 22.66 5.59
C ASP A 408 19.25 23.66 4.87
N PRO A 409 19.56 24.98 4.88
CA PRO A 409 18.70 25.99 4.27
C PRO A 409 18.54 25.80 2.76
N ALA A 410 19.59 25.37 2.06
CA ALA A 410 19.58 25.19 0.62
C ALA A 410 18.57 24.11 0.18
N THR A 411 18.39 23.08 1.00
CA THR A 411 17.35 22.05 0.78
C THR A 411 15.95 22.62 0.96
N TYR A 412 15.74 23.49 1.95
CA TYR A 412 14.42 24.11 2.18
C TYR A 412 14.01 25.06 1.05
N GLU A 413 14.96 25.71 0.37
CA GLU A 413 14.68 26.55 -0.81
C GLU A 413 13.89 25.80 -1.90
N ILE A 414 14.15 24.50 -2.12
CA ILE A 414 13.39 23.69 -3.09
C ILE A 414 11.89 23.68 -2.75
N PHE A 415 11.56 23.54 -1.47
CA PHE A 415 10.18 23.56 -1.01
C PHE A 415 9.61 24.99 -1.05
N CYS A 416 10.38 25.99 -0.60
CA CYS A 416 9.98 27.40 -0.64
C CYS A 416 9.67 27.91 -2.05
N ASP A 417 10.37 27.42 -3.07
CA ASP A 417 10.14 27.78 -4.47
C ASP A 417 9.01 26.95 -5.11
N GLY A 418 8.59 25.86 -4.45
CA GLY A 418 7.68 24.88 -5.01
C GLY A 418 8.33 24.05 -6.14
N ASN A 419 9.66 23.94 -6.16
CA ASN A 419 10.42 23.17 -7.14
C ASN A 419 10.44 21.66 -6.81
N THR A 420 9.29 21.10 -6.43
CA THR A 420 9.16 19.75 -5.85
C THR A 420 8.82 18.65 -6.86
N VAL A 421 8.97 18.90 -8.16
CA VAL A 421 8.84 17.85 -9.19
C VAL A 421 9.85 16.73 -8.92
N GLY A 422 9.39 15.47 -8.81
CA GLY A 422 10.22 14.33 -8.41
C GLY A 422 10.47 14.18 -6.90
N ILE A 423 9.99 15.12 -6.06
CA ILE A 423 10.09 15.03 -4.60
C ILE A 423 8.88 14.26 -4.06
N PHE A 424 9.15 13.19 -3.30
CA PHE A 424 8.13 12.30 -2.75
C PHE A 424 7.09 13.07 -1.92
N GLN A 425 5.80 12.74 -2.07
CA GLN A 425 4.62 13.38 -1.42
C GLN A 425 4.35 14.85 -1.79
N PHE A 426 5.34 15.64 -2.19
CA PHE A 426 5.22 17.10 -2.31
C PHE A 426 5.03 17.64 -3.73
N GLU A 427 4.83 16.78 -4.72
CA GLU A 427 4.88 17.17 -6.13
C GLU A 427 3.61 17.83 -6.69
N SER A 428 2.44 17.64 -6.08
CA SER A 428 1.19 18.14 -6.67
C SER A 428 1.17 19.68 -6.77
N LYS A 429 0.54 20.22 -7.83
CA LYS A 429 0.50 21.68 -8.08
C LYS A 429 -0.04 22.47 -6.88
N GLY A 430 -1.13 22.01 -6.27
CA GLY A 430 -1.68 22.70 -5.11
C GLY A 430 -0.78 22.59 -3.87
N MET A 431 -0.06 21.48 -3.69
CA MET A 431 0.94 21.36 -2.63
C MET A 431 2.08 22.37 -2.85
N GLN A 432 2.59 22.49 -4.08
CA GLN A 432 3.62 23.48 -4.44
C GLN A 432 3.20 24.92 -4.13
N GLU A 433 1.94 25.27 -4.39
CA GLU A 433 1.40 26.58 -4.06
C GLU A 433 1.37 26.85 -2.55
N TYR A 434 0.94 25.86 -1.75
CA TYR A 434 0.96 26.00 -0.30
C TYR A 434 2.37 26.02 0.28
N LEU A 435 3.31 25.24 -0.26
CA LEU A 435 4.71 25.29 0.16
C LEU A 435 5.32 26.68 -0.10
N ARG A 436 5.03 27.28 -1.26
CA ARG A 436 5.42 28.67 -1.57
C ARG A 436 4.85 29.67 -0.58
N LYS A 437 3.63 29.48 -0.11
CA LYS A 437 3.04 30.34 0.94
C LYS A 437 3.64 30.06 2.32
N LEU A 438 3.90 28.79 2.64
CA LEU A 438 4.36 28.32 3.96
C LEU A 438 5.82 28.69 4.24
N GLN A 439 6.67 28.75 3.21
CA GLN A 439 8.13 28.94 3.31
C GLN A 439 8.73 28.04 4.41
N PRO A 440 8.64 26.69 4.28
CA PRO A 440 9.10 25.78 5.31
C PRO A 440 10.61 25.98 5.58
N ASN A 441 11.00 26.03 6.86
CA ASN A 441 12.40 26.24 7.25
C ASN A 441 12.90 25.23 8.29
N ARG A 442 12.09 24.19 8.55
CA ARG A 442 12.37 23.10 9.48
C ARG A 442 11.53 21.88 9.10
N ILE A 443 11.93 20.71 9.59
CA ILE A 443 11.31 19.44 9.22
C ILE A 443 9.86 19.36 9.71
N GLU A 444 9.56 19.94 10.88
CA GLU A 444 8.21 19.95 11.47
C GLU A 444 7.18 20.63 10.56
N ASP A 445 7.59 21.61 9.75
CA ASP A 445 6.69 22.27 8.79
C ASP A 445 6.30 21.31 7.66
N LEU A 446 7.23 20.46 7.20
CA LEU A 446 6.96 19.43 6.19
C LEU A 446 6.04 18.34 6.77
N ILE A 447 6.30 17.92 8.02
CA ILE A 447 5.46 16.95 8.75
C ILE A 447 4.03 17.47 8.89
N ALA A 448 3.86 18.76 9.22
CA ALA A 448 2.56 19.39 9.34
C ALA A 448 1.87 19.52 7.98
N MET A 449 2.61 19.91 6.94
CA MET A 449 2.05 20.08 5.60
C MET A 449 1.53 18.76 5.02
N ASN A 450 2.28 17.65 5.19
CA ASN A 450 1.83 16.31 4.80
C ASN A 450 0.54 15.88 5.54
N ALA A 451 0.39 16.28 6.81
CA ALA A 451 -0.81 15.99 7.58
C ALA A 451 -2.01 16.87 7.17
N LEU A 452 -1.77 18.15 6.87
CA LEU A 452 -2.80 19.15 6.59
C LEU A 452 -3.32 19.13 5.14
N TYR A 453 -2.50 18.74 4.16
CA TYR A 453 -2.86 18.75 2.74
C TYR A 453 -3.79 17.60 2.34
N ARG A 454 -4.96 17.54 2.97
CA ARG A 454 -6.00 16.53 2.74
C ARG A 454 -7.39 17.18 2.80
N PRO A 455 -8.41 16.63 2.09
CA PRO A 455 -9.77 17.15 2.16
C PRO A 455 -10.30 17.20 3.61
N GLY A 456 -10.74 18.38 4.06
CA GLY A 456 -11.10 18.66 5.46
C GLY A 456 -10.08 19.57 6.14
N PRO A 457 -8.91 19.06 6.60
CA PRO A 457 -7.92 19.87 7.30
C PRO A 457 -7.25 20.95 6.44
N MET A 458 -7.37 20.88 5.10
CA MET A 458 -6.85 21.91 4.19
C MET A 458 -7.35 23.33 4.51
N GLU A 459 -8.55 23.47 5.06
CA GLU A 459 -9.12 24.75 5.49
C GLU A 459 -8.28 25.45 6.57
N ASN A 460 -7.49 24.69 7.34
CA ASN A 460 -6.63 25.23 8.40
C ASN A 460 -5.22 25.61 7.91
N ILE A 461 -4.86 25.33 6.65
CA ILE A 461 -3.51 25.62 6.15
C ILE A 461 -3.24 27.12 6.15
N ASP A 462 -4.19 27.95 5.71
CA ASP A 462 -4.00 29.40 5.68
C ASP A 462 -3.83 29.96 7.11
N THR A 463 -4.63 29.47 8.08
CA THR A 463 -4.45 29.81 9.51
C THR A 463 -3.10 29.36 10.05
N TYR A 464 -2.63 28.16 9.69
CA TYR A 464 -1.31 27.66 10.08
C TYR A 464 -0.20 28.59 9.58
N ILE A 465 -0.29 29.02 8.32
CA ILE A 465 0.65 29.93 7.66
C ILE A 465 0.62 31.30 8.32
N ASP A 466 -0.56 31.89 8.53
CA ASP A 466 -0.68 33.23 9.11
C ASP A 466 -0.17 33.29 10.54
N ARG A 467 -0.40 32.23 11.35
CA ARG A 467 0.15 32.13 12.70
C ARG A 467 1.67 31.92 12.69
N LYS A 468 2.21 31.13 11.76
CA LYS A 468 3.66 30.97 11.59
C LYS A 468 4.36 32.31 11.34
N PHE A 469 3.78 33.16 10.50
CA PHE A 469 4.33 34.49 10.19
C PHE A 469 3.93 35.60 11.17
N GLY A 470 3.20 35.27 12.24
CA GLY A 470 2.73 36.26 13.22
C GLY A 470 1.69 37.24 12.68
N ARG A 471 1.06 36.95 11.54
CA ARG A 471 -0.06 37.75 10.97
C ARG A 471 -1.35 37.55 11.75
N GLN A 472 -1.46 36.41 12.45
CA GLN A 472 -2.54 36.10 13.38
C GLN A 472 -1.94 35.66 14.73
N PRO A 473 -2.48 36.12 15.88
CA PRO A 473 -2.01 35.68 17.18
C PRO A 473 -2.30 34.21 17.43
N ILE A 474 -1.40 33.53 18.15
CA ILE A 474 -1.59 32.16 18.60
C ILE A 474 -2.34 32.20 19.93
N GLU A 475 -3.63 31.87 19.89
CA GLU A 475 -4.49 31.82 21.07
C GLU A 475 -4.68 30.38 21.54
N TYR A 476 -4.52 30.15 22.84
CA TYR A 476 -4.76 28.87 23.49
C TYR A 476 -5.96 29.01 24.43
N LEU A 477 -6.88 28.04 24.40
CA LEU A 477 -8.00 27.99 25.34
C LEU A 477 -7.53 27.85 26.80
N HIS A 478 -6.35 27.27 27.01
CA HIS A 478 -5.74 27.11 28.33
C HIS A 478 -4.21 27.05 28.21
N PRO A 479 -3.43 27.58 29.18
CA PRO A 479 -1.96 27.55 29.16
C PRO A 479 -1.34 26.15 29.00
N LEU A 480 -2.00 25.11 29.55
CA LEU A 480 -1.54 23.72 29.43
C LEU A 480 -1.58 23.17 27.98
N LEU A 481 -2.31 23.82 27.07
CA LEU A 481 -2.29 23.44 25.65
C LEU A 481 -1.04 23.94 24.91
N ALA A 482 -0.39 24.99 25.43
CA ALA A 482 0.77 25.60 24.79
C ALA A 482 1.90 24.59 24.53
N PRO A 483 2.39 23.79 25.49
CA PRO A 483 3.48 22.83 25.22
C PRO A 483 3.12 21.78 24.16
N ILE A 484 1.85 21.40 24.04
CA ILE A 484 1.38 20.36 23.10
C ILE A 484 1.21 20.91 21.68
N LEU A 485 0.73 22.15 21.56
CA LEU A 485 0.34 22.75 20.29
C LEU A 485 1.34 23.80 19.77
N LYS A 486 2.41 24.09 20.52
CA LYS A 486 3.44 25.07 20.13
C LYS A 486 4.05 24.74 18.76
N GLU A 487 4.35 23.48 18.51
CA GLU A 487 4.95 23.02 17.24
C GLU A 487 4.06 23.34 16.04
N THR A 488 2.74 23.26 16.22
CA THR A 488 1.71 23.44 15.17
C THR A 488 0.97 24.76 15.30
N TYR A 489 1.59 25.76 15.92
CA TYR A 489 1.05 27.11 16.06
C TYR A 489 -0.38 27.16 16.63
N GLY A 490 -0.66 26.34 17.64
CA GLY A 490 -1.96 26.31 18.31
C GLY A 490 -3.08 25.58 17.54
N ILE A 491 -2.75 24.86 16.46
CA ILE A 491 -3.72 24.07 15.68
C ILE A 491 -3.55 22.59 16.02
N ILE A 492 -4.64 21.87 16.25
CA ILE A 492 -4.60 20.41 16.45
C ILE A 492 -4.45 19.75 15.07
N VAL A 493 -3.28 19.18 14.79
CA VAL A 493 -2.98 18.51 13.52
C VAL A 493 -2.85 17.00 13.70
N TYR A 494 -2.27 16.57 14.82
CA TYR A 494 -1.87 15.18 15.02
C TYR A 494 -2.80 14.42 15.99
N GLN A 495 -2.91 13.11 15.80
CA GLN A 495 -3.60 12.21 16.72
C GLN A 495 -2.88 12.14 18.08
N GLU A 496 -1.55 12.21 18.05
CA GLU A 496 -0.70 12.24 19.24
C GLU A 496 -0.96 13.50 20.08
N GLN A 497 -1.23 14.66 19.45
CA GLN A 497 -1.63 15.87 20.18
C GLN A 497 -2.98 15.68 20.88
N VAL A 498 -3.96 15.05 20.22
CA VAL A 498 -5.24 14.70 20.85
C VAL A 498 -5.03 13.81 22.06
N MET A 499 -4.15 12.81 21.94
CA MET A 499 -3.84 11.90 23.06
C MET A 499 -3.17 12.63 24.21
N ARG A 500 -2.22 13.53 23.92
CA ARG A 500 -1.55 14.36 24.93
C ARG A 500 -2.50 15.31 25.63
N ILE A 501 -3.43 15.95 24.90
CA ILE A 501 -4.44 16.81 25.53
C ILE A 501 -5.31 15.99 26.49
N ALA A 502 -5.75 14.80 26.08
CA ALA A 502 -6.55 13.92 26.94
C ALA A 502 -5.81 13.47 28.20
N ALA A 503 -4.50 13.18 28.10
CA ALA A 503 -3.68 12.77 29.24
C ALA A 503 -3.30 13.96 30.14
N ASP A 504 -2.74 15.01 29.55
CA ASP A 504 -2.14 16.14 30.27
C ASP A 504 -3.20 17.10 30.84
N LEU A 505 -4.42 17.16 30.28
CA LEU A 505 -5.52 17.96 30.85
C LEU A 505 -6.58 17.08 31.51
N GLY A 506 -7.00 16.00 30.83
CA GLY A 506 -8.05 15.10 31.33
C GLY A 506 -7.59 14.04 32.33
N GLY A 507 -6.27 13.91 32.57
CA GLY A 507 -5.72 12.92 33.49
C GLY A 507 -5.89 11.48 33.02
N PHE A 508 -6.11 11.26 31.73
CA PHE A 508 -6.19 9.92 31.16
C PHE A 508 -4.80 9.29 31.08
N SER A 509 -4.71 7.96 31.15
CA SER A 509 -3.54 7.25 30.66
C SER A 509 -3.43 7.45 29.14
N LEU A 510 -2.21 7.34 28.59
CA LEU A 510 -2.02 7.39 27.14
C LEU A 510 -2.74 6.24 26.41
N GLY A 511 -2.86 5.07 27.07
CA GLY A 511 -3.67 3.96 26.58
C GLY A 511 -5.16 4.31 26.44
N LYS A 512 -5.75 4.91 27.48
CA LYS A 512 -7.14 5.39 27.45
C LYS A 512 -7.33 6.53 26.45
N ALA A 513 -6.33 7.38 26.27
CA ALA A 513 -6.33 8.45 25.27
C ALA A 513 -6.39 7.90 23.83
N ASP A 514 -5.68 6.80 23.50
CA ASP A 514 -5.84 6.12 22.21
C ASP A 514 -7.27 5.57 22.03
N ILE A 515 -7.88 5.03 23.09
CA ILE A 515 -9.28 4.56 23.04
C ILE A 515 -10.23 5.72 22.72
N LEU A 516 -10.05 6.90 23.34
CA LEU A 516 -10.81 8.11 23.01
C LEU A 516 -10.67 8.47 21.53
N ARG A 517 -9.43 8.56 21.04
CA ARG A 517 -9.14 8.86 19.63
C ARG A 517 -9.81 7.87 18.67
N ARG A 518 -9.80 6.57 19.01
CA ARG A 518 -10.51 5.51 18.24
C ARG A 518 -12.02 5.74 18.24
N ALA A 519 -12.60 6.03 19.40
CA ALA A 519 -14.03 6.25 19.56
C ALA A 519 -14.52 7.45 18.74
N MET A 520 -13.73 8.52 18.72
CA MET A 520 -13.98 9.71 17.90
C MET A 520 -13.91 9.39 16.41
N GLY A 521 -12.88 8.67 15.96
CA GLY A 521 -12.76 8.26 14.55
C GLY A 521 -13.92 7.37 14.07
N LYS A 522 -14.45 6.49 14.94
CA LYS A 522 -15.63 5.65 14.66
C LYS A 522 -16.98 6.32 14.99
N LYS A 523 -16.98 7.58 15.44
CA LYS A 523 -18.17 8.34 15.86
C LYS A 523 -19.09 7.58 16.86
N LYS A 524 -18.49 6.84 17.81
CA LYS A 524 -19.24 6.05 18.81
C LYS A 524 -19.79 6.94 19.92
N LYS A 525 -21.03 7.44 19.74
CA LYS A 525 -21.65 8.45 20.61
C LYS A 525 -21.62 8.09 22.10
N ASP A 526 -21.94 6.85 22.46
CA ASP A 526 -22.06 6.43 23.86
C ASP A 526 -20.71 6.48 24.60
N ILE A 527 -19.64 6.01 23.95
CA ILE A 527 -18.28 6.05 24.51
C ILE A 527 -17.80 7.50 24.64
N MET A 528 -18.09 8.33 23.64
CA MET A 528 -17.69 9.73 23.65
C MET A 528 -18.40 10.54 24.75
N ALA A 529 -19.70 10.29 24.99
CA ALA A 529 -20.43 10.97 26.05
C ALA A 529 -19.88 10.60 27.44
N ARG A 530 -19.55 9.32 27.65
CA ARG A 530 -18.93 8.86 28.90
C ARG A 530 -17.55 9.50 29.12
N MET A 531 -16.70 9.47 28.09
CA MET A 531 -15.35 10.02 28.19
C MET A 531 -15.34 11.55 28.32
N GLU A 532 -16.36 12.26 27.82
CA GLU A 532 -16.53 13.70 28.04
C GLU A 532 -16.65 14.02 29.54
N VAL A 533 -17.51 13.29 30.26
CA VAL A 533 -17.69 13.47 31.71
C VAL A 533 -16.37 13.23 32.44
N GLU A 534 -15.72 12.10 32.16
CA GLU A 534 -14.45 11.75 32.78
C GLU A 534 -13.33 12.77 32.46
N PHE A 535 -13.31 13.31 31.24
CA PHE A 535 -12.36 14.35 30.84
C PHE A 535 -12.59 15.65 31.61
N ILE A 536 -13.84 16.09 31.75
CA ILE A 536 -14.20 17.31 32.49
C ILE A 536 -13.87 17.16 33.98
N GLU A 537 -14.15 16.00 34.58
CA GLU A 537 -13.77 15.71 35.97
C GLU A 537 -12.25 15.71 36.17
N GLY A 538 -11.50 15.15 35.21
CA GLY A 538 -10.04 15.19 35.21
C GLY A 538 -9.48 16.62 35.09
N CYS A 539 -10.07 17.43 34.21
CA CYS A 539 -9.74 18.85 34.05
C CYS A 539 -10.00 19.64 35.34
N ALA A 540 -11.09 19.35 36.05
CA ALA A 540 -11.41 20.00 37.32
C ALA A 540 -10.33 19.75 38.38
N LYS A 541 -9.74 18.54 38.44
CA LYS A 541 -8.61 18.22 39.33
C LYS A 541 -7.34 19.02 39.01
N LYS A 542 -7.23 19.57 37.80
CA LYS A 542 -6.13 20.43 37.34
C LYS A 542 -6.50 21.92 37.33
N ASN A 543 -7.54 22.31 38.06
CA ASN A 543 -8.03 23.69 38.17
C ASN A 543 -8.48 24.33 36.84
N ILE A 544 -8.92 23.52 35.88
CA ILE A 544 -9.51 24.02 34.63
C ILE A 544 -11.02 24.13 34.82
N ASP A 545 -11.60 25.30 34.53
CA ASP A 545 -13.04 25.50 34.68
C ASP A 545 -13.85 24.64 33.68
N LYS A 546 -15.07 24.28 34.08
CA LYS A 546 -15.94 23.38 33.30
C LYS A 546 -16.26 23.91 31.89
N LYS A 547 -16.36 25.23 31.70
CA LYS A 547 -16.68 25.84 30.41
C LYS A 547 -15.49 25.68 29.45
N THR A 548 -14.29 25.97 29.93
CA THR A 548 -13.05 25.78 29.17
C THR A 548 -12.80 24.31 28.87
N ALA A 549 -12.97 23.42 29.86
CA ALA A 549 -12.81 21.97 29.65
C ALA A 549 -13.75 21.43 28.56
N LYS A 550 -15.01 21.86 28.57
CA LYS A 550 -15.98 21.47 27.53
C LYS A 550 -15.59 22.00 26.15
N ALA A 551 -15.18 23.27 26.05
CA ALA A 551 -14.73 23.86 24.80
C ALA A 551 -13.50 23.13 24.23
N ILE A 552 -12.56 22.71 25.09
CA ILE A 552 -11.40 21.91 24.69
C ILE A 552 -11.86 20.54 24.18
N TYR A 553 -12.79 19.87 24.86
CA TYR A 553 -13.30 18.57 24.41
C TYR A 553 -14.01 18.65 23.04
N GLU A 554 -14.83 19.67 22.83
CA GLU A 554 -15.49 19.95 21.54
C GLU A 554 -14.47 20.23 20.44
N LEU A 555 -13.40 20.97 20.76
CA LEU A 555 -12.29 21.21 19.84
C LEU A 555 -11.61 19.89 19.44
N ILE A 556 -11.28 19.03 20.42
CA ILE A 556 -10.71 17.70 20.16
C ILE A 556 -11.65 16.91 19.24
N PHE A 557 -12.96 16.90 19.50
CA PHE A 557 -13.92 16.15 18.69
C PHE A 557 -13.97 16.63 17.23
N LYS A 558 -14.00 17.95 17.01
CA LYS A 558 -13.98 18.54 15.67
C LYS A 558 -12.73 18.12 14.88
N PHE A 559 -11.57 18.10 15.54
CA PHE A 559 -10.29 17.80 14.90
C PHE A 559 -9.95 16.31 14.85
N ALA A 560 -10.47 15.48 15.75
CA ALA A 560 -10.18 14.04 15.79
C ALA A 560 -10.64 13.29 14.54
N SER A 561 -11.65 13.81 13.83
CA SER A 561 -12.07 13.27 12.53
C SER A 561 -11.03 13.50 11.42
N TYR A 562 -10.12 14.46 11.60
CA TYR A 562 -9.14 14.89 10.61
C TYR A 562 -7.68 14.74 11.08
N GLY A 563 -7.47 14.44 12.36
CA GLY A 563 -6.14 14.29 12.95
C GLY A 563 -5.32 13.19 12.27
N PHE A 564 -4.05 13.49 12.00
CA PHE A 564 -3.14 12.59 11.29
C PHE A 564 -2.17 11.88 12.24
N ASN A 565 -1.67 10.70 11.86
CA ASN A 565 -0.64 10.01 12.64
C ASN A 565 0.71 10.71 12.42
N LYS A 566 1.24 11.36 13.47
CA LYS A 566 2.52 12.09 13.41
C LYS A 566 3.67 11.16 13.07
N SER A 567 3.69 9.96 13.65
CA SER A 567 4.74 8.96 13.43
C SER A 567 4.88 8.59 11.95
N HIS A 568 3.75 8.39 11.26
CA HIS A 568 3.73 8.14 9.81
C HIS A 568 4.13 9.37 9.00
N SER A 569 3.63 10.55 9.36
CA SER A 569 3.97 11.80 8.67
C SER A 569 5.46 12.14 8.80
N ALA A 570 6.05 11.91 9.98
CA ALA A 570 7.46 12.16 10.27
C ALA A 570 8.37 11.34 9.36
N ALA A 571 8.18 10.01 9.33
CA ALA A 571 8.99 9.12 8.51
C ALA A 571 8.91 9.49 7.01
N TYR A 572 7.72 9.77 6.50
CA TYR A 572 7.54 10.09 5.08
C TYR A 572 8.07 11.49 4.73
N SER A 573 8.03 12.44 5.67
CA SER A 573 8.56 13.79 5.47
C SER A 573 10.09 13.82 5.51
N ILE A 574 10.72 12.99 6.35
CA ILE A 574 12.19 12.83 6.34
C ILE A 574 12.64 12.21 5.02
N LEU A 575 11.91 11.20 4.52
CA LEU A 575 12.21 10.63 3.20
C LEU A 575 12.07 11.66 2.06
N ALA A 576 11.03 12.50 2.12
CA ALA A 576 10.88 13.60 1.18
C ALA A 576 12.03 14.62 1.30
N TYR A 577 12.46 14.95 2.51
CA TYR A 577 13.60 15.81 2.76
C TYR A 577 14.89 15.22 2.18
N GLN A 578 15.15 13.92 2.38
CA GLN A 578 16.28 13.21 1.76
C GLN A 578 16.28 13.34 0.24
N THR A 579 15.11 13.18 -0.42
CA THR A 579 15.02 13.41 -1.87
C THR A 579 15.29 14.85 -2.27
N ALA A 580 14.84 15.83 -1.47
CA ALA A 580 15.09 17.24 -1.75
C ALA A 580 16.57 17.61 -1.54
N TYR A 581 17.21 17.06 -0.52
CA TYR A 581 18.63 17.23 -0.27
C TYR A 581 19.46 16.74 -1.46
N LEU A 582 19.19 15.52 -1.93
CA LEU A 582 19.84 14.97 -3.13
C LEU A 582 19.53 15.82 -4.37
N LYS A 583 18.29 16.26 -4.55
CA LYS A 583 17.92 17.14 -5.66
C LYS A 583 18.65 18.48 -5.63
N ARG A 584 18.94 19.03 -4.45
CA ARG A 584 19.64 20.31 -4.31
C ARG A 584 21.13 20.17 -4.56
N HIS A 585 21.77 19.19 -3.93
CA HIS A 585 23.22 19.06 -3.89
C HIS A 585 23.78 18.20 -5.02
N HIS A 586 22.96 17.27 -5.55
CA HIS A 586 23.30 16.35 -6.65
C HIS A 586 22.17 16.29 -7.70
N PRO A 587 21.83 17.43 -8.33
CA PRO A 587 20.64 17.56 -9.18
C PRO A 587 20.66 16.63 -10.39
N ALA A 588 21.82 16.42 -11.03
CA ALA A 588 21.93 15.59 -12.23
C ALA A 588 21.69 14.11 -11.90
N GLU A 589 22.34 13.60 -10.86
CA GLU A 589 22.24 12.21 -10.39
C GLU A 589 20.85 11.91 -9.86
N PHE A 590 20.28 12.84 -9.08
CA PHE A 590 18.92 12.69 -8.56
C PHE A 590 17.88 12.63 -9.69
N MET A 591 17.99 13.53 -10.68
CA MET A 591 17.06 13.54 -11.80
C MET A 591 17.26 12.33 -12.73
N ALA A 592 18.49 11.86 -12.95
CA ALA A 592 18.78 10.64 -13.70
C ALA A 592 18.18 9.40 -13.00
N ALA A 593 18.33 9.28 -11.68
CA ALA A 593 17.73 8.22 -10.89
C ALA A 593 16.18 8.27 -10.92
N THR A 594 15.60 9.48 -10.85
CA THR A 594 14.15 9.68 -10.92
C THR A 594 13.59 9.32 -12.31
N LEU A 595 14.24 9.78 -13.39
CA LEU A 595 13.91 9.41 -14.77
C LEU A 595 13.97 7.90 -14.97
N THR A 596 14.99 7.25 -14.43
CA THR A 596 15.15 5.78 -14.50
C THR A 596 14.03 5.03 -13.77
N SER A 597 13.58 5.54 -12.61
CA SER A 597 12.48 4.94 -11.84
C SER A 597 11.12 5.03 -12.57
N GLU A 598 10.97 6.00 -13.46
CA GLU A 598 9.76 6.26 -14.25
C GLU A 598 9.92 5.95 -15.75
N ILE A 599 10.95 5.18 -16.10
CA ILE A 599 11.38 4.89 -17.48
C ILE A 599 10.28 4.28 -18.38
N ASN A 600 9.31 3.60 -17.77
CA ASN A 600 8.19 2.95 -18.47
C ASN A 600 6.96 3.86 -18.62
N ASP A 601 6.98 5.11 -18.13
CA ASP A 601 5.89 6.07 -18.27
C ASP A 601 6.34 7.29 -19.12
N PRO A 602 6.06 7.27 -20.45
CA PRO A 602 6.47 8.34 -21.34
C PRO A 602 5.91 9.71 -20.97
N LYS A 603 4.67 9.77 -20.44
CA LYS A 603 4.08 11.07 -20.04
C LYS A 603 4.87 11.68 -18.91
N ARG A 604 5.33 10.82 -18.02
CA ARG A 604 6.04 11.22 -16.83
C ARG A 604 7.49 11.62 -17.12
N ILE A 605 8.16 10.90 -18.01
CA ILE A 605 9.48 11.27 -18.54
C ILE A 605 9.47 12.70 -19.11
N ILE A 606 8.45 13.09 -19.87
CA ILE A 606 8.33 14.45 -20.42
C ILE A 606 8.33 15.51 -19.30
N VAL A 607 7.53 15.30 -18.25
CA VAL A 607 7.45 16.23 -17.10
C VAL A 607 8.79 16.36 -16.39
N LEU A 608 9.52 15.26 -16.22
CA LEU A 608 10.83 15.25 -15.58
C LEU A 608 11.90 15.93 -16.45
N ILE A 609 11.89 15.72 -17.77
CA ILE A 609 12.82 16.41 -18.69
C ILE A 609 12.58 17.92 -18.70
N GLU A 610 11.31 18.35 -18.68
CA GLU A 610 10.99 19.77 -18.54
C GLU A 610 11.49 20.36 -17.22
N ALA A 611 11.43 19.58 -16.13
CA ALA A 611 11.99 19.98 -14.85
C ALA A 611 13.53 20.07 -14.90
N CYS A 612 14.21 19.11 -15.53
CA CYS A 612 15.66 19.17 -15.77
C CYS A 612 16.05 20.47 -16.48
N LYS A 613 15.35 20.82 -17.56
CA LYS A 613 15.60 22.06 -18.33
C LYS A 613 15.43 23.31 -17.46
N LYS A 614 14.39 23.37 -16.63
CA LYS A 614 14.16 24.49 -15.69
C LYS A 614 15.25 24.60 -14.62
N MET A 615 15.87 23.48 -14.26
CA MET A 615 16.99 23.42 -13.32
C MET A 615 18.35 23.71 -13.99
N GLY A 616 18.38 23.96 -15.32
CA GLY A 616 19.61 24.17 -16.07
C GLY A 616 20.38 22.88 -16.38
N LEU A 617 19.74 21.72 -16.25
CA LEU A 617 20.33 20.42 -16.61
C LEU A 617 20.07 20.11 -18.09
N GLU A 618 21.09 19.63 -18.77
CA GLU A 618 20.99 19.18 -20.15
C GLU A 618 20.65 17.69 -20.20
N VAL A 619 19.53 17.33 -20.84
CA VAL A 619 19.21 15.92 -21.13
C VAL A 619 19.63 15.66 -22.57
N VAL A 620 20.75 14.96 -22.74
CA VAL A 620 21.32 14.61 -24.04
C VAL A 620 20.43 13.55 -24.70
N PRO A 621 20.13 13.65 -26.01
CA PRO A 621 19.38 12.63 -26.75
C PRO A 621 19.98 11.22 -26.60
N PRO A 622 19.18 10.15 -26.83
CA PRO A 622 19.73 8.80 -26.85
C PRO A 622 20.77 8.66 -27.97
N ASP A 623 21.78 7.82 -27.74
CA ASP A 623 22.79 7.46 -28.72
C ASP A 623 23.26 6.02 -28.45
N ILE A 624 23.21 5.13 -29.44
CA ILE A 624 23.62 3.73 -29.28
C ILE A 624 25.09 3.57 -28.85
N ASN A 625 25.97 4.52 -29.18
CA ASN A 625 27.39 4.47 -28.86
C ASN A 625 27.69 4.89 -27.41
N TYR A 626 26.83 5.71 -26.79
CA TYR A 626 27.11 6.29 -25.47
C TYR A 626 26.07 5.96 -24.42
N SER A 627 24.78 5.92 -24.78
CA SER A 627 23.69 5.76 -23.82
C SER A 627 23.66 4.37 -23.19
N GLY A 628 23.46 4.33 -21.88
CA GLY A 628 23.19 3.09 -21.14
C GLY A 628 21.74 2.61 -21.30
N ALA A 629 21.42 1.49 -20.63
CA ALA A 629 20.03 1.03 -20.53
C ALA A 629 19.16 2.01 -19.72
N GLN A 630 19.74 2.60 -18.68
CA GLN A 630 19.13 3.55 -17.75
C GLN A 630 19.66 4.98 -18.02
N PHE A 631 19.06 5.99 -17.40
CA PHE A 631 19.60 7.35 -17.48
C PHE A 631 20.86 7.43 -16.61
N GLU A 632 21.89 8.08 -17.14
CA GLU A 632 23.21 8.17 -16.51
C GLU A 632 23.74 9.61 -16.57
N VAL A 633 24.71 9.93 -15.72
CA VAL A 633 25.35 11.25 -15.65
C VAL A 633 26.78 11.10 -16.17
N PRO A 634 27.04 11.33 -17.47
CA PRO A 634 28.38 11.21 -18.02
C PRO A 634 29.32 12.32 -17.53
N GLU A 635 28.78 13.51 -17.28
CA GLU A 635 29.51 14.67 -16.79
C GLU A 635 28.60 15.59 -15.96
N PRO A 636 29.13 16.44 -15.07
CA PRO A 636 28.33 17.33 -14.24
C PRO A 636 27.36 18.18 -15.05
N GLY A 637 26.08 18.12 -14.68
CA GLY A 637 25.02 18.90 -15.34
C GLY A 637 24.43 18.29 -16.60
N LYS A 638 24.95 17.15 -17.09
CA LYS A 638 24.40 16.43 -18.24
C LYS A 638 23.84 15.07 -17.85
N ILE A 639 22.69 14.71 -18.44
CA ILE A 639 22.03 13.43 -18.27
C ILE A 639 21.93 12.77 -19.64
N SER A 640 22.57 11.60 -19.80
CA SER A 640 22.38 10.77 -20.97
C SER A 640 21.02 10.08 -20.92
N PHE A 641 20.28 10.11 -22.03
CA PHE A 641 19.02 9.39 -22.15
C PHE A 641 19.22 7.89 -21.97
N GLY A 642 18.31 7.21 -21.26
CA GLY A 642 18.34 5.75 -21.14
C GLY A 642 17.62 5.09 -22.32
N LEU A 643 18.26 4.12 -22.98
CA LEU A 643 17.68 3.43 -24.15
C LEU A 643 16.34 2.74 -23.83
N THR A 644 16.10 2.35 -22.57
CA THR A 644 14.84 1.72 -22.14
C THR A 644 13.63 2.66 -22.18
N ALA A 645 13.85 3.98 -22.17
CA ALA A 645 12.75 4.95 -22.31
C ALA A 645 12.20 5.01 -23.74
N ILE A 646 12.89 4.43 -24.74
CA ILE A 646 12.45 4.47 -26.13
C ILE A 646 11.28 3.49 -26.33
N LYS A 647 10.10 4.04 -26.60
CA LYS A 647 8.89 3.25 -26.81
C LYS A 647 9.05 2.32 -28.01
N GLY A 648 8.88 1.02 -27.78
CA GLY A 648 8.98 0.00 -28.84
C GLY A 648 10.31 -0.74 -28.84
N VAL A 649 11.28 -0.32 -28.04
CA VAL A 649 12.55 -1.01 -27.83
C VAL A 649 12.44 -1.87 -26.56
N GLY A 650 12.53 -3.19 -26.70
CA GLY A 650 12.42 -4.13 -25.57
C GLY A 650 13.75 -4.31 -24.82
N LYS A 651 13.68 -4.71 -23.54
CA LYS A 651 14.87 -4.98 -22.70
C LYS A 651 15.88 -5.93 -23.36
N GLY A 652 15.39 -7.00 -24.01
CA GLY A 652 16.26 -7.95 -24.71
C GLY A 652 17.03 -7.34 -25.88
N ALA A 653 16.42 -6.41 -26.62
CA ALA A 653 17.10 -5.69 -27.69
C ALA A 653 18.18 -4.75 -27.14
N ILE A 654 17.88 -4.04 -26.05
CA ILE A 654 18.83 -3.12 -25.39
C ILE A 654 20.02 -3.90 -24.85
N GLN A 655 19.77 -5.02 -24.17
CA GLN A 655 20.85 -5.87 -23.65
C GLN A 655 21.77 -6.34 -24.78
N ASN A 656 21.19 -6.78 -25.90
CA ASN A 656 21.97 -7.19 -27.07
C ASN A 656 22.80 -6.04 -27.67
N ILE A 657 22.25 -4.83 -27.77
CA ILE A 657 22.98 -3.64 -28.25
C ILE A 657 24.16 -3.33 -27.33
N LEU A 658 23.95 -3.35 -26.01
CA LEU A 658 25.02 -3.08 -25.03
C LEU A 658 26.11 -4.16 -25.05
N GLU A 659 25.73 -5.42 -25.21
CA GLU A 659 26.68 -6.54 -25.35
C GLU A 659 27.46 -6.45 -26.67
N ALA A 660 26.81 -6.10 -27.77
CA ALA A 660 27.48 -5.86 -29.04
C ALA A 660 28.51 -4.73 -28.90
N ARG A 661 28.10 -3.59 -28.32
CA ARG A 661 28.96 -2.43 -28.05
C ARG A 661 30.17 -2.78 -27.17
N ALA A 662 30.02 -3.68 -26.21
CA ALA A 662 31.13 -4.10 -25.35
C ALA A 662 32.17 -4.98 -26.08
N ARG A 663 31.82 -5.56 -27.22
CA ARG A 663 32.69 -6.46 -28.01
C ARG A 663 33.36 -5.78 -29.20
N CYS A 664 32.82 -4.67 -29.69
CA CYS A 664 33.32 -3.97 -30.86
C CYS A 664 33.73 -2.53 -30.55
N GLU A 665 34.50 -1.93 -31.45
CA GLU A 665 34.66 -0.47 -31.47
C GLU A 665 33.31 0.21 -31.71
N PRO A 666 33.15 1.52 -31.38
CA PRO A 666 31.94 2.27 -31.66
C PRO A 666 31.39 2.01 -33.08
N PHE A 667 30.07 1.96 -33.18
CA PHE A 667 29.37 1.77 -34.43
C PHE A 667 29.63 3.00 -35.30
N SER A 668 30.29 2.81 -36.45
CA SER A 668 30.63 3.86 -37.41
C SER A 668 29.47 4.23 -38.32
N ASP A 669 28.70 3.21 -38.69
CA ASP A 669 27.63 3.28 -39.68
C ASP A 669 26.55 2.24 -39.36
N LEU A 670 25.40 2.41 -40.01
CA LEU A 670 24.25 1.53 -39.83
C LEU A 670 24.56 0.07 -40.21
N TYR A 671 25.46 -0.17 -41.18
CA TYR A 671 25.80 -1.53 -41.60
C TYR A 671 26.59 -2.27 -40.51
N LYS A 672 27.59 -1.62 -39.92
CA LYS A 672 28.36 -2.15 -38.80
C LYS A 672 27.45 -2.45 -37.60
N PHE A 673 26.53 -1.54 -37.28
CA PHE A 673 25.54 -1.79 -36.24
C PHE A 673 24.72 -3.06 -36.52
N LEU A 674 24.18 -3.20 -37.74
CA LEU A 674 23.36 -4.35 -38.14
C LEU A 674 24.14 -5.67 -38.22
N GLN A 675 25.45 -5.64 -38.43
CA GLN A 675 26.32 -6.82 -38.42
C GLN A 675 26.59 -7.36 -37.02
N GLU A 676 26.68 -6.47 -36.02
CA GLU A 676 27.09 -6.84 -34.66
C GLU A 676 25.91 -7.22 -33.75
N VAL A 677 24.70 -6.72 -34.04
CA VAL A 677 23.49 -7.01 -33.25
C VAL A 677 22.73 -8.24 -33.77
N ASP A 678 22.03 -8.94 -32.87
CA ASP A 678 21.12 -10.02 -33.26
C ASP A 678 19.81 -9.43 -33.79
N LEU A 679 19.60 -9.55 -35.10
CA LEU A 679 18.40 -9.05 -35.80
C LEU A 679 17.09 -9.74 -35.36
N ARG A 680 17.15 -10.86 -34.64
CA ARG A 680 15.97 -11.46 -33.99
C ARG A 680 15.51 -10.63 -32.79
N ALA A 681 16.47 -10.09 -32.04
CA ALA A 681 16.22 -9.20 -30.91
C ALA A 681 15.97 -7.76 -31.40
N VAL A 682 16.82 -7.25 -32.28
CA VAL A 682 16.73 -5.92 -32.90
C VAL A 682 16.02 -6.03 -34.26
N ASN A 683 14.73 -6.35 -34.22
CA ASN A 683 13.92 -6.44 -35.43
C ASN A 683 13.64 -5.07 -36.07
N LYS A 684 13.06 -5.06 -37.26
CA LYS A 684 12.73 -3.83 -38.01
C LYS A 684 11.98 -2.77 -37.18
N LYS A 685 11.03 -3.18 -36.35
CA LYS A 685 10.24 -2.27 -35.52
C LYS A 685 11.08 -1.60 -34.43
N VAL A 686 12.04 -2.35 -33.86
CA VAL A 686 13.01 -1.81 -32.90
C VAL A 686 13.93 -0.82 -33.60
N LEU A 687 14.42 -1.15 -34.80
CA LEU A 687 15.29 -0.26 -35.58
C LEU A 687 14.59 1.05 -35.95
N GLU A 688 13.35 0.98 -36.45
CA GLU A 688 12.53 2.17 -36.74
C GLU A 688 12.34 3.05 -35.49
N ALA A 689 12.12 2.44 -34.33
CA ALA A 689 11.99 3.18 -33.07
C ALA A 689 13.30 3.86 -32.63
N LEU A 690 14.45 3.20 -32.81
CA LEU A 690 15.76 3.77 -32.51
C LEU A 690 16.07 4.98 -33.42
N ILE A 691 15.82 4.85 -34.73
CA ILE A 691 16.02 5.94 -35.70
C ILE A 691 15.11 7.12 -35.35
N GLN A 692 13.81 6.88 -35.13
CA GLN A 692 12.85 7.96 -34.80
C GLN A 692 13.15 8.66 -33.47
N ALA A 693 13.82 7.97 -32.55
CA ALA A 693 14.26 8.55 -31.28
C ALA A 693 15.56 9.36 -31.38
N GLY A 694 16.24 9.33 -32.54
CA GLY A 694 17.56 9.95 -32.74
C GLY A 694 18.72 9.12 -32.20
N ALA A 695 18.48 7.87 -31.77
CA ALA A 695 19.50 7.00 -31.16
C ALA A 695 20.62 6.60 -32.13
N LEU A 696 20.40 6.77 -33.43
CA LEU A 696 21.33 6.45 -34.51
C LEU A 696 21.84 7.72 -35.23
N ASP A 697 21.59 8.92 -34.69
CA ASP A 697 22.01 10.18 -35.34
C ASP A 697 23.54 10.36 -35.39
N SER A 698 24.29 9.60 -34.56
CA SER A 698 25.75 9.60 -34.54
C SER A 698 26.40 8.62 -35.53
N VAL A 699 25.60 7.78 -36.20
CA VAL A 699 26.09 6.81 -37.18
C VAL A 699 25.72 7.24 -38.60
N GLU A 700 26.62 7.00 -39.55
CA GLU A 700 26.36 7.32 -40.95
C GLU A 700 25.50 6.23 -41.63
N GLY A 701 24.50 6.62 -42.43
CA GLY A 701 23.59 5.71 -43.14
C GLY A 701 22.13 6.04 -42.88
#